data_AF-A0A9P5CWY2-F1
#
_entry.id   AF-A0A9P5CWY2-F1
#
_cell.length_a   1.000
_cell.length_b   1.000
_cell.length_c   1.000
_cell.angle_alpha   90.00
_cell.angle_beta   90.00
_cell.angle_gamma   90.00
#
_symmetry.space_group_name_H-M   'P 1'
#
loop_
_entity.id
_entity.type
_entity.pdbx_description
1 polymer ?
#
loop_
_entity_poly.entity_id
_entity_poly.type
_entity_poly.pdbx_seq_one_letter_code
_entity_poly.pdbx_strand_id
1 'polypeptide(L)'
;MPVISINGNDLNPENQGPVLRAFGLESEDASKSNYILIQTKELLEDEQEDELERLGVDIQEYVSQKTYLCCYKPSDLAAIRSLPFVAWANVYMDMFVVQSSMKSASAPNAVAGFAKAVPKSSRRRMVDVVLHHDVDPTSQEIQEALCMATRADTSSMNIGAKKVRMMVQDQHLDEVAAIDGVRSIHEVHAAVLFNNKAVPIIKGDADTSGDHPIGAAEAKDKVSAVPYEGEGQIVVVGDTGFDKGSTTDTHPAFKGRVKHLYALGRTDRSDDPDGHGTHVCGSVLGDGKSEKMGGKIQGTAPKATLVLQSLLDSQNGLGGIPDDLTKLFIQPYEEQGARIHTNSWGSNAPGRQLPYNINSEEIDRFVWEHQDMVILFAAGNAGIDADQDGINDKNQIGAQAAAKNCITVGASENDRPDIAKTYASWFPNKPYDTDRVADHPNGMAAFSSRGPTKEGRIKPDVVAPGTSILSTRSSKLLKPSTTFGTSADPAWFFNGGTSMATPLVAGGVALIREALVKSGNKSPSAALIKAMLINGAVELPGQYVPSEAGPSPNSSSGYGRVNLKNSIPQSTKDEEPTGGYREGGPLTQGQTDSELVIRVPKDGERTLKVTLVWTDPAGESLQNDLDLVVTAADGSERHGNMGDKKEFDRANNVEQVVWAKVPGGDVKVQVRAFHIFKRQFAQRFAVAWSLN
;
A
#
# COMPACT_ATOMS: atom_id res chain seq x y z
N MET A 1 -6.07 27.90 -15.37
CA MET A 1 -6.47 26.48 -15.39
C MET A 1 -5.39 25.63 -14.75
N PRO A 2 -5.77 24.65 -13.92
CA PRO A 2 -4.83 23.74 -13.27
C PRO A 2 -4.18 22.77 -14.26
N VAL A 3 -3.06 22.16 -13.84
CA VAL A 3 -2.24 21.25 -14.65
C VAL A 3 -2.86 19.85 -14.68
N ILE A 4 -3.15 19.35 -15.88
CA ILE A 4 -3.53 17.96 -16.12
C ILE A 4 -2.29 17.09 -16.00
N SER A 5 -2.31 16.11 -15.11
CA SER A 5 -1.25 15.11 -14.93
C SER A 5 -1.80 13.72 -15.24
N ILE A 6 -1.13 12.98 -16.14
CA ILE A 6 -1.46 11.59 -16.49
C ILE A 6 -0.17 10.81 -16.71
N ASN A 7 -0.02 9.64 -16.08
CA ASN A 7 1.15 8.76 -16.25
C ASN A 7 2.50 9.45 -15.96
N GLY A 8 2.47 10.44 -15.05
CA GLY A 8 3.60 11.30 -14.70
C GLY A 8 4.03 12.31 -15.77
N ASN A 9 3.20 12.56 -16.79
CA ASN A 9 3.36 13.61 -17.78
C ASN A 9 2.35 14.73 -17.49
N ASP A 10 2.78 15.99 -17.62
CA ASP A 10 2.02 17.17 -17.19
C ASP A 10 1.69 18.10 -18.38
N LEU A 11 0.48 18.67 -18.40
CA LEU A 11 -0.01 19.62 -19.40
C LEU A 11 -0.85 20.72 -18.74
N ASN A 12 -0.61 21.99 -19.05
CA ASN A 12 -1.44 23.13 -18.63
C ASN A 12 -2.15 23.75 -19.85
N PRO A 13 -3.42 23.39 -20.16
CA PRO A 13 -4.07 23.82 -21.40
C PRO A 13 -4.14 25.33 -21.62
N GLU A 14 -4.16 26.14 -20.56
CA GLU A 14 -4.17 27.60 -20.66
C GLU A 14 -2.78 28.15 -21.05
N ASN A 15 -1.76 27.84 -20.25
CA ASN A 15 -0.39 28.33 -20.47
C ASN A 15 0.23 27.74 -21.75
N GLN A 16 -0.17 26.52 -22.12
CA GLN A 16 0.39 25.76 -23.23
C GLN A 16 -0.49 25.75 -24.49
N GLY A 17 -1.74 26.19 -24.42
CA GLY A 17 -2.69 26.23 -25.55
C GLY A 17 -2.16 26.94 -26.82
N PRO A 18 -1.49 28.10 -26.74
CA PRO A 18 -0.89 28.73 -27.92
C PRO A 18 0.17 27.86 -28.61
N VAL A 19 0.89 27.05 -27.83
CA VAL A 19 1.92 26.12 -28.34
C VAL A 19 1.26 24.86 -28.91
N LEU A 20 0.21 24.32 -28.25
CA LEU A 20 -0.58 23.21 -28.79
C LEU A 20 -1.11 23.54 -30.20
N ARG A 21 -1.68 24.75 -30.38
CA ARG A 21 -2.13 25.23 -31.71
C ARG A 21 -0.99 25.40 -32.70
N ALA A 22 0.14 25.98 -32.28
CA ALA A 22 1.30 26.18 -33.15
C ALA A 22 1.92 24.87 -33.66
N PHE A 23 1.78 23.77 -32.93
CA PHE A 23 2.25 22.44 -33.32
C PHE A 23 1.15 21.50 -33.82
N GLY A 24 -0.10 21.96 -33.96
CA GLY A 24 -1.23 21.14 -34.46
C GLY A 24 -1.67 20.02 -33.50
N LEU A 25 -1.44 20.20 -32.20
CA LEU A 25 -1.74 19.24 -31.12
C LEU A 25 -3.09 19.48 -30.42
N GLU A 26 -3.72 20.63 -30.66
CA GLU A 26 -5.12 20.86 -30.32
C GLU A 26 -5.98 20.48 -31.54
N SER A 27 -6.70 19.37 -31.44
CA SER A 27 -7.45 18.80 -32.56
C SER A 27 -8.73 19.58 -32.85
N GLU A 28 -9.03 19.79 -34.13
CA GLU A 28 -10.28 20.42 -34.57
C GLU A 28 -11.49 19.55 -34.17
N ASP A 29 -11.38 18.24 -34.40
CA ASP A 29 -12.40 17.22 -34.11
C ASP A 29 -11.77 15.95 -33.47
N ALA A 30 -12.59 14.95 -33.15
CA ALA A 30 -12.14 13.65 -32.64
C ALA A 30 -12.03 12.56 -33.74
N SER A 31 -11.95 12.92 -35.03
CA SER A 31 -11.98 11.95 -36.14
C SER A 31 -10.81 10.95 -36.18
N LYS A 32 -9.77 11.15 -35.35
CA LYS A 32 -8.53 10.37 -35.32
C LYS A 32 -8.36 9.49 -34.07
N SER A 33 -9.25 9.59 -33.08
CA SER A 33 -9.17 8.83 -31.84
C SER A 33 -10.55 8.66 -31.23
N ASN A 34 -10.84 7.47 -30.71
CA ASN A 34 -12.07 7.23 -29.95
C ASN A 34 -11.99 7.73 -28.50
N TYR A 35 -10.90 8.41 -28.11
CA TYR A 35 -10.62 8.79 -26.73
C TYR A 35 -10.33 10.29 -26.60
N ILE A 36 -10.95 10.91 -25.60
CA ILE A 36 -10.88 12.35 -25.36
C ILE A 36 -10.63 12.67 -23.89
N LEU A 37 -10.02 13.82 -23.65
CA LEU A 37 -9.95 14.45 -22.33
C LEU A 37 -10.96 15.59 -22.27
N ILE A 38 -11.76 15.63 -21.20
CA ILE A 38 -12.67 16.74 -20.88
C ILE A 38 -12.26 17.31 -19.52
N GLN A 39 -11.81 18.56 -19.49
CA GLN A 39 -11.61 19.32 -18.25
C GLN A 39 -12.82 20.24 -18.01
N THR A 40 -13.39 20.18 -16.81
CA THR A 40 -14.54 20.97 -16.39
C THR A 40 -14.13 22.12 -15.46
N LYS A 41 -15.02 23.11 -15.31
CA LYS A 41 -14.79 24.30 -14.47
C LYS A 41 -14.93 23.96 -12.99
N GLU A 42 -15.95 23.19 -12.64
CA GLU A 42 -16.19 22.57 -11.33
C GLU A 42 -16.30 21.04 -11.49
N LEU A 43 -16.32 20.30 -10.38
CA LEU A 43 -16.60 18.86 -10.44
C LEU A 43 -18.01 18.65 -11.04
N LEU A 44 -18.18 17.59 -11.84
CA LEU A 44 -19.47 17.27 -12.44
C LEU A 44 -20.55 17.03 -11.37
N GLU A 45 -21.73 17.58 -11.62
CA GLU A 45 -22.97 17.29 -10.90
C GLU A 45 -23.78 16.23 -11.69
N ASP A 46 -24.69 15.50 -11.02
CA ASP A 46 -25.51 14.44 -11.63
C ASP A 46 -26.12 14.88 -12.98
N GLU A 47 -26.71 16.07 -13.07
CA GLU A 47 -27.32 16.60 -14.31
C GLU A 47 -26.31 16.88 -15.45
N GLN A 48 -25.04 17.13 -15.11
CA GLN A 48 -23.95 17.40 -16.06
C GLN A 48 -23.35 16.11 -16.61
N GLU A 49 -23.26 15.05 -15.81
CA GLU A 49 -22.91 13.70 -16.28
C GLU A 49 -23.95 13.21 -17.30
N ASP A 50 -25.23 13.35 -16.94
CA ASP A 50 -26.40 13.11 -17.77
C ASP A 50 -26.34 13.82 -19.14
N GLU A 51 -25.79 15.04 -19.19
CA GLU A 51 -25.66 15.83 -20.43
C GLU A 51 -24.49 15.33 -21.30
N LEU A 52 -23.39 14.90 -20.70
CA LEU A 52 -22.27 14.27 -21.41
C LEU A 52 -22.70 12.90 -22.00
N GLU A 53 -23.40 12.06 -21.24
CA GLU A 53 -23.89 10.76 -21.72
C GLU A 53 -24.83 10.93 -22.93
N ARG A 54 -25.74 11.93 -22.89
CA ARG A 54 -26.63 12.28 -24.02
C ARG A 54 -25.88 12.68 -25.30
N LEU A 55 -24.64 13.17 -25.20
CA LEU A 55 -23.79 13.49 -26.34
C LEU A 55 -22.95 12.29 -26.83
N GLY A 56 -23.04 11.13 -26.16
CA GLY A 56 -22.27 9.92 -26.49
C GLY A 56 -20.88 9.88 -25.87
N VAL A 57 -20.66 10.62 -24.77
CA VAL A 57 -19.44 10.55 -23.95
C VAL A 57 -19.62 9.47 -22.89
N ASP A 58 -18.72 8.50 -22.85
CA ASP A 58 -18.60 7.49 -21.80
C ASP A 58 -17.38 7.80 -20.91
N ILE A 59 -17.61 8.22 -19.67
CA ILE A 59 -16.55 8.62 -18.74
C ILE A 59 -15.85 7.37 -18.21
N GLN A 60 -14.60 7.14 -18.63
CA GLN A 60 -13.81 5.97 -18.22
C GLN A 60 -13.07 6.18 -16.91
N GLU A 61 -12.58 7.40 -16.64
CA GLU A 61 -11.66 7.68 -15.53
C GLU A 61 -11.61 9.19 -15.18
N TYR A 62 -11.63 9.54 -13.89
CA TYR A 62 -11.21 10.88 -13.44
C TYR A 62 -9.69 10.87 -13.26
N VAL A 63 -8.97 11.67 -14.04
CA VAL A 63 -7.49 11.61 -14.06
C VAL A 63 -6.86 12.63 -13.13
N SER A 64 -7.21 13.91 -13.23
CA SER A 64 -6.68 14.97 -12.36
C SER A 64 -7.36 16.31 -12.61
N GLN A 65 -7.42 17.16 -11.57
CA GLN A 65 -7.73 18.59 -11.72
C GLN A 65 -9.00 18.88 -12.55
N LYS A 66 -10.12 18.25 -12.17
CA LYS A 66 -11.42 18.37 -12.87
C LYS A 66 -11.40 17.83 -14.31
N THR A 67 -10.48 16.90 -14.61
CA THR A 67 -10.32 16.29 -15.94
C THR A 67 -10.71 14.83 -15.93
N TYR A 68 -11.45 14.44 -16.96
CA TYR A 68 -11.99 13.11 -17.19
C TYR A 68 -11.43 12.57 -18.51
N LEU A 69 -11.02 11.30 -18.53
CA LEU A 69 -10.72 10.54 -19.73
C LEU A 69 -11.97 9.77 -20.14
N CYS A 70 -12.39 9.93 -21.39
CA CYS A 70 -13.66 9.40 -21.89
C CYS A 70 -13.48 8.65 -23.22
N CYS A 71 -14.29 7.62 -23.44
CA CYS A 71 -14.56 7.11 -24.78
C CYS A 71 -15.60 8.01 -25.46
N TYR A 72 -15.35 8.37 -26.71
CA TYR A 72 -16.17 9.27 -27.51
C TYR A 72 -16.04 8.89 -28.99
N LYS A 73 -17.06 8.20 -29.50
CA LYS A 73 -17.14 7.71 -30.88
C LYS A 73 -17.63 8.75 -31.92
N PRO A 74 -18.46 9.76 -31.56
CA PRO A 74 -18.71 10.88 -32.46
C PRO A 74 -17.44 11.73 -32.66
N SER A 75 -17.35 12.50 -33.76
CA SER A 75 -16.21 13.38 -33.99
C SER A 75 -16.39 14.80 -33.45
N ASP A 76 -17.60 15.23 -33.09
CA ASP A 76 -17.93 16.64 -32.83
C ASP A 76 -17.48 17.14 -31.44
N LEU A 77 -16.19 17.47 -31.33
CA LEU A 77 -15.66 18.16 -30.16
C LEU A 77 -16.26 19.56 -29.94
N ALA A 78 -16.87 20.20 -30.94
CA ALA A 78 -17.46 21.53 -30.77
C ALA A 78 -18.73 21.48 -29.90
N ALA A 79 -19.53 20.42 -30.02
CA ALA A 79 -20.66 20.16 -29.13
C ALA A 79 -20.19 20.12 -27.65
N ILE A 80 -19.16 19.32 -27.34
CA ILE A 80 -18.61 19.22 -25.97
C ILE A 80 -18.01 20.55 -25.52
N ARG A 81 -17.20 21.21 -26.35
CA ARG A 81 -16.56 22.51 -26.05
C ARG A 81 -17.57 23.65 -25.83
N SER A 82 -18.80 23.50 -26.32
CA SER A 82 -19.88 24.49 -26.14
C SER A 82 -20.58 24.42 -24.78
N LEU A 83 -20.42 23.30 -24.04
CA LEU A 83 -21.09 23.09 -22.75
C LEU A 83 -20.63 24.11 -21.70
N PRO A 84 -21.54 24.70 -20.92
CA PRO A 84 -21.22 25.82 -20.03
C PRO A 84 -20.28 25.41 -18.88
N PHE A 85 -20.26 24.14 -18.48
CA PHE A 85 -19.39 23.60 -17.44
C PHE A 85 -18.02 23.10 -17.96
N VAL A 86 -17.84 22.93 -19.28
CA VAL A 86 -16.55 22.52 -19.86
C VAL A 86 -15.58 23.71 -19.88
N ALA A 87 -14.34 23.45 -19.45
CA ALA A 87 -13.22 24.40 -19.45
C ALA A 87 -12.27 24.15 -20.63
N TRP A 88 -12.01 22.88 -20.98
CA TRP A 88 -11.19 22.46 -22.11
C TRP A 88 -11.57 21.04 -22.56
N ALA A 89 -11.43 20.74 -23.86
CA ALA A 89 -11.56 19.37 -24.36
C ALA A 89 -10.71 19.14 -25.62
N ASN A 90 -10.07 17.97 -25.71
CA ASN A 90 -9.22 17.55 -26.83
C ASN A 90 -9.18 16.01 -26.92
N VAL A 91 -8.64 15.47 -28.02
CA VAL A 91 -8.31 14.03 -28.09
C VAL A 91 -7.30 13.65 -27.00
N TYR A 92 -7.32 12.40 -26.55
CA TYR A 92 -6.27 11.84 -25.71
C TYR A 92 -4.97 11.81 -26.51
N MET A 93 -3.87 12.26 -25.89
CA MET A 93 -2.62 12.55 -26.61
C MET A 93 -1.52 11.54 -26.27
N ASP A 94 -0.78 11.07 -27.27
CA ASP A 94 0.37 10.14 -27.17
C ASP A 94 1.38 10.53 -26.08
N MET A 95 1.49 11.83 -25.78
CA MET A 95 2.35 12.37 -24.72
C MET A 95 2.00 11.81 -23.32
N PHE A 96 0.78 11.33 -23.09
CA PHE A 96 0.37 10.69 -21.83
C PHE A 96 0.58 9.16 -21.83
N VAL A 97 0.68 8.54 -23.02
CA VAL A 97 0.71 7.08 -23.16
C VAL A 97 2.02 6.47 -22.64
N VAL A 98 3.19 7.00 -23.03
CA VAL A 98 4.47 6.51 -22.48
C VAL A 98 4.73 7.12 -21.09
N GLN A 99 5.00 6.27 -20.09
CA GLN A 99 5.31 6.71 -18.72
C GLN A 99 6.52 7.64 -18.68
N SER A 100 6.44 8.73 -17.91
CA SER A 100 7.47 9.78 -17.91
C SER A 100 8.84 9.35 -17.39
N SER A 101 8.91 8.21 -16.70
CA SER A 101 10.14 7.53 -16.26
C SER A 101 10.93 6.93 -17.44
N MET A 102 10.26 6.44 -18.48
CA MET A 102 10.90 5.83 -19.64
C MET A 102 11.38 6.85 -20.68
N LYS A 103 10.99 8.12 -20.54
CA LYS A 103 11.38 9.21 -21.43
C LYS A 103 12.69 9.88 -20.99
N SER A 104 13.43 10.43 -21.95
CA SER A 104 14.72 11.10 -21.73
C SER A 104 14.60 12.62 -21.63
N ALA A 105 15.54 13.27 -20.94
CA ALA A 105 15.61 14.72 -20.80
C ALA A 105 16.73 15.30 -21.68
N SER A 106 16.40 15.65 -22.94
CA SER A 106 17.32 16.42 -23.80
C SER A 106 16.63 17.12 -24.97
N ALA A 107 16.37 18.44 -24.84
CA ALA A 107 16.36 19.40 -25.94
C ALA A 107 16.48 20.84 -25.39
N PRO A 108 17.25 21.76 -26.01
CA PRO A 108 17.28 23.16 -25.61
C PRO A 108 16.07 23.96 -26.15
N ASN A 109 15.64 24.96 -25.39
CA ASN A 109 14.60 25.97 -25.68
C ASN A 109 13.13 25.51 -25.76
N ALA A 110 12.26 26.33 -25.15
CA ALA A 110 10.80 26.57 -25.30
C ALA A 110 9.79 25.40 -25.47
N VAL A 111 10.17 24.26 -26.04
CA VAL A 111 9.31 23.09 -26.32
C VAL A 111 9.49 21.98 -25.26
N ALA A 112 10.43 22.17 -24.32
CA ALA A 112 10.80 21.18 -23.29
C ALA A 112 9.62 20.70 -22.40
N GLY A 113 8.54 21.48 -22.28
CA GLY A 113 7.33 21.10 -21.55
C GLY A 113 6.41 20.10 -22.26
N PHE A 114 6.68 19.77 -23.53
CA PHE A 114 5.82 18.88 -24.35
C PHE A 114 6.53 17.61 -24.80
N ALA A 115 7.85 17.68 -24.99
CA ALA A 115 8.64 16.64 -25.63
C ALA A 115 9.72 16.07 -24.68
N LYS A 116 9.29 15.41 -23.60
CA LYS A 116 10.10 14.33 -23.03
C LYS A 116 10.12 13.20 -24.07
N ALA A 117 11.13 13.18 -24.94
CA ALA A 117 11.19 12.20 -26.02
C ALA A 117 11.57 10.81 -25.50
N VAL A 118 10.95 9.78 -26.08
CA VAL A 118 11.38 8.39 -25.91
C VAL A 118 12.86 8.24 -26.35
N PRO A 119 13.71 7.54 -25.58
CA PRO A 119 15.10 7.30 -25.97
C PRO A 119 15.17 6.54 -27.29
N LYS A 120 15.84 7.07 -28.30
CA LYS A 120 16.14 6.33 -29.55
C LYS A 120 17.29 5.35 -29.31
N SER A 121 17.01 4.30 -28.53
CA SER A 121 17.96 3.29 -28.08
C SER A 121 17.45 1.87 -28.34
N SER A 122 18.35 0.92 -28.56
CA SER A 122 18.04 -0.51 -28.68
C SER A 122 17.97 -1.24 -27.32
N ARG A 123 18.00 -0.51 -26.20
CA ARG A 123 17.80 -1.09 -24.86
C ARG A 123 16.43 -1.72 -24.82
N ARG A 124 16.37 -2.98 -24.38
CA ARG A 124 15.11 -3.71 -24.18
C ARG A 124 14.61 -3.52 -22.75
N ARG A 125 13.31 -3.31 -22.59
CA ARG A 125 12.58 -3.27 -21.32
C ARG A 125 11.43 -4.26 -21.37
N MET A 126 11.15 -4.92 -20.25
CA MET A 126 9.87 -5.59 -20.08
C MET A 126 8.85 -4.50 -19.76
N VAL A 127 7.79 -4.39 -20.55
CA VAL A 127 6.75 -3.39 -20.37
C VAL A 127 5.36 -4.01 -20.34
N ASP A 128 4.46 -3.39 -19.59
CA ASP A 128 3.00 -3.59 -19.69
C ASP A 128 2.44 -2.53 -20.63
N VAL A 129 1.86 -2.95 -21.77
CA VAL A 129 1.08 -2.10 -22.66
C VAL A 129 -0.39 -2.21 -22.23
N VAL A 130 -0.90 -1.17 -21.57
CA VAL A 130 -2.24 -1.09 -20.99
C VAL A 130 -3.21 -0.49 -22.00
N LEU A 131 -4.39 -1.09 -22.14
CA LEU A 131 -5.41 -0.68 -23.10
C LEU A 131 -6.54 0.13 -22.42
N HIS A 132 -7.35 0.80 -23.25
CA HIS A 132 -8.57 1.47 -22.79
C HIS A 132 -9.65 0.48 -22.29
N HIS A 133 -10.59 0.96 -21.46
CA HIS A 133 -11.53 0.09 -20.74
C HIS A 133 -12.47 -0.70 -21.65
N ASP A 134 -12.77 -0.19 -22.84
CA ASP A 134 -13.61 -0.83 -23.87
C ASP A 134 -12.82 -1.68 -24.88
N VAL A 135 -11.49 -1.72 -24.80
CA VAL A 135 -10.63 -2.53 -25.68
C VAL A 135 -10.37 -3.91 -25.08
N ASP A 136 -10.38 -4.94 -25.94
CA ASP A 136 -10.05 -6.32 -25.61
C ASP A 136 -8.61 -6.66 -26.03
N PRO A 137 -7.69 -6.98 -25.08
CA PRO A 137 -6.31 -7.35 -25.40
C PRO A 137 -6.18 -8.71 -26.12
N THR A 138 -7.24 -9.53 -26.13
CA THR A 138 -7.29 -10.77 -26.92
C THR A 138 -7.65 -10.53 -28.38
N SER A 139 -8.03 -9.31 -28.76
CA SER A 139 -8.35 -8.96 -30.15
C SER A 139 -7.14 -9.08 -31.08
N GLN A 140 -7.38 -9.66 -32.25
CA GLN A 140 -6.36 -9.85 -33.29
C GLN A 140 -5.80 -8.51 -33.79
N GLU A 141 -6.65 -7.49 -33.91
CA GLU A 141 -6.29 -6.13 -34.33
C GLU A 141 -5.22 -5.50 -33.43
N ILE A 142 -5.40 -5.56 -32.11
CA ILE A 142 -4.41 -5.04 -31.15
C ILE A 142 -3.11 -5.85 -31.19
N GLN A 143 -3.19 -7.18 -31.26
CA GLN A 143 -1.99 -8.02 -31.32
C GLN A 143 -1.18 -7.78 -32.60
N GLU A 144 -1.84 -7.65 -33.75
CA GLU A 144 -1.18 -7.31 -35.02
C GLU A 144 -0.57 -5.91 -34.98
N ALA A 145 -1.28 -4.91 -34.44
CA ALA A 145 -0.76 -3.55 -34.25
C ALA A 145 0.49 -3.54 -33.35
N LEU A 146 0.48 -4.27 -32.24
CA LEU A 146 1.63 -4.38 -31.32
C LEU A 146 2.81 -5.14 -31.95
N CYS A 147 2.57 -6.23 -32.67
CA CYS A 147 3.60 -6.94 -33.43
C CYS A 147 4.26 -6.03 -34.47
N MET A 148 3.45 -5.30 -35.24
CA MET A 148 3.95 -4.32 -36.20
C MET A 148 4.79 -3.25 -35.50
N ALA A 149 4.24 -2.54 -34.51
CA ALA A 149 4.92 -1.45 -33.80
C ALA A 149 6.24 -1.86 -33.14
N THR A 150 6.28 -3.03 -32.49
CA THR A 150 7.46 -3.50 -31.74
C THR A 150 8.48 -4.27 -32.57
N ARG A 151 8.10 -4.69 -33.79
CA ARG A 151 8.84 -5.67 -34.62
C ARG A 151 9.06 -7.01 -33.89
N ALA A 152 8.16 -7.38 -32.99
CA ALA A 152 8.20 -8.61 -32.21
C ALA A 152 7.11 -9.61 -32.64
N ASP A 153 7.29 -10.87 -32.25
CA ASP A 153 6.37 -11.98 -32.53
C ASP A 153 5.31 -12.12 -31.42
N THR A 154 4.11 -12.62 -31.72
CA THR A 154 3.04 -12.82 -30.73
C THR A 154 3.45 -13.76 -29.59
N SER A 155 4.37 -14.70 -29.82
CA SER A 155 4.95 -15.56 -28.77
C SER A 155 5.77 -14.81 -27.70
N SER A 156 6.08 -13.54 -27.93
CA SER A 156 6.75 -12.65 -26.95
C SER A 156 5.77 -11.84 -26.08
N MET A 157 4.47 -12.01 -26.29
CA MET A 157 3.40 -11.36 -25.57
C MET A 157 2.82 -12.27 -24.47
N ASN A 158 2.61 -11.72 -23.28
CA ASN A 158 1.73 -12.30 -22.27
C ASN A 158 0.48 -11.41 -22.14
N ILE A 159 -0.71 -11.99 -22.30
CA ILE A 159 -1.98 -11.26 -22.40
C ILE A 159 -2.68 -11.28 -21.03
N GLY A 160 -2.70 -10.14 -20.35
CA GLY A 160 -3.50 -9.90 -19.15
C GLY A 160 -4.89 -9.37 -19.49
N ALA A 161 -5.74 -9.17 -18.47
CA ALA A 161 -7.16 -8.81 -18.66
C ALA A 161 -7.39 -7.47 -19.41
N LYS A 162 -6.49 -6.49 -19.25
CA LYS A 162 -6.52 -5.18 -19.93
C LYS A 162 -5.16 -4.71 -20.42
N LYS A 163 -4.23 -5.64 -20.63
CA LYS A 163 -2.84 -5.32 -21.01
C LYS A 163 -2.15 -6.43 -21.78
N VAL A 164 -1.11 -6.06 -22.51
CA VAL A 164 -0.14 -6.99 -23.10
C VAL A 164 1.23 -6.71 -22.50
N ARG A 165 1.77 -7.67 -21.73
CA ARG A 165 3.14 -7.63 -21.23
C ARG A 165 4.09 -8.16 -22.29
N MET A 166 5.09 -7.40 -22.68
CA MET A 166 6.09 -7.83 -23.68
C MET A 166 7.42 -7.10 -23.54
N MET A 167 8.46 -7.63 -24.19
CA MET A 167 9.75 -6.95 -24.30
C MET A 167 9.74 -5.94 -25.45
N VAL A 168 9.90 -4.65 -25.14
CA VAL A 168 9.97 -3.57 -26.15
C VAL A 168 11.36 -2.91 -26.12
N GLN A 169 11.87 -2.50 -27.28
CA GLN A 169 13.07 -1.66 -27.38
C GLN A 169 12.68 -0.19 -27.24
N ASP A 170 13.44 0.62 -26.48
CA ASP A 170 13.11 2.03 -26.23
C ASP A 170 12.69 2.75 -27.53
N GLN A 171 13.46 2.59 -28.61
CA GLN A 171 13.22 3.24 -29.92
C GLN A 171 11.83 3.03 -30.54
N HIS A 172 11.09 1.98 -30.15
CA HIS A 172 9.77 1.62 -30.68
C HIS A 172 8.61 2.04 -29.76
N LEU A 173 8.86 2.58 -28.57
CA LEU A 173 7.77 2.96 -27.64
C LEU A 173 6.84 4.04 -28.23
N ASP A 174 7.34 4.93 -29.09
CA ASP A 174 6.50 5.90 -29.82
C ASP A 174 5.53 5.22 -30.80
N GLU A 175 5.97 4.15 -31.48
CA GLU A 175 5.12 3.40 -32.43
C GLU A 175 4.03 2.59 -31.71
N VAL A 176 4.31 2.12 -30.49
CA VAL A 176 3.32 1.45 -29.62
C VAL A 176 2.34 2.47 -29.04
N ALA A 177 2.82 3.67 -28.71
CA ALA A 177 1.99 4.73 -28.11
C ALA A 177 0.98 5.36 -29.09
N ALA A 178 1.24 5.27 -30.40
CA ALA A 178 0.37 5.78 -31.45
C ALA A 178 -0.79 4.82 -31.84
N ILE A 179 -0.96 3.71 -31.13
CA ILE A 179 -2.08 2.78 -31.32
C ILE A 179 -3.26 3.29 -30.47
N ASP A 180 -4.37 3.71 -31.09
CA ASP A 180 -5.51 4.36 -30.41
C ASP A 180 -6.06 3.57 -29.19
N GLY A 181 -6.03 2.23 -29.26
CA GLY A 181 -6.47 1.38 -28.15
C GLY A 181 -5.50 1.31 -26.95
N VAL A 182 -4.30 1.89 -27.03
CA VAL A 182 -3.27 1.85 -25.98
C VAL A 182 -3.38 3.09 -25.09
N ARG A 183 -3.90 2.89 -23.88
CA ARG A 183 -4.03 3.94 -22.85
C ARG A 183 -2.68 4.33 -22.24
N SER A 184 -1.82 3.36 -21.91
CA SER A 184 -0.51 3.63 -21.31
C SER A 184 0.51 2.50 -21.48
N ILE A 185 1.80 2.80 -21.27
CA ILE A 185 2.90 1.82 -21.29
C ILE A 185 3.78 2.02 -20.04
N HIS A 186 4.07 0.96 -19.28
CA HIS A 186 4.80 0.97 -18.00
C HIS A 186 5.97 -0.04 -17.97
N GLU A 187 7.08 0.21 -17.25
CA GLU A 187 8.23 -0.72 -17.11
C GLU A 187 8.08 -1.72 -15.91
N VAL A 188 8.64 -2.94 -16.03
CA VAL A 188 8.53 -4.03 -15.04
C VAL A 188 9.85 -4.31 -14.30
N HIS A 189 9.79 -4.56 -12.97
CA HIS A 189 10.95 -4.71 -12.05
C HIS A 189 10.77 -5.85 -11.00
N ALA A 190 11.80 -6.19 -10.20
CA ALA A 190 11.86 -7.39 -9.31
C ALA A 190 12.11 -7.09 -7.79
N ALA A 191 11.99 -8.08 -6.88
CA ALA A 191 11.86 -7.91 -5.40
C ALA A 191 12.79 -8.79 -4.48
N VAL A 192 12.98 -8.43 -3.19
CA VAL A 192 13.90 -9.06 -2.15
C VAL A 192 13.38 -9.02 -0.66
N LEU A 193 13.94 -9.82 0.28
CA LEU A 193 13.19 -10.77 1.15
C LEU A 193 13.81 -11.25 2.55
N PHE A 194 13.15 -11.12 3.75
CA PHE A 194 13.76 -11.22 5.15
C PHE A 194 12.97 -11.53 6.58
N ASN A 195 13.46 -11.28 7.87
CA ASN A 195 12.79 -11.20 9.31
C ASN A 195 12.52 -12.21 10.57
N ASN A 196 12.18 -11.73 11.81
CA ASN A 196 11.47 -12.32 13.02
C ASN A 196 11.28 -11.49 14.35
N LYS A 197 12.34 -11.06 15.09
CA LYS A 197 12.41 -10.96 16.60
C LYS A 197 11.46 -9.95 17.22
N ALA A 198 11.01 -9.04 16.39
CA ALA A 198 10.06 -7.97 16.62
C ALA A 198 8.82 -8.27 17.49
N VAL A 199 8.46 -9.54 17.70
CA VAL A 199 7.18 -9.92 18.34
C VAL A 199 6.91 -9.22 19.67
N PRO A 200 7.84 -9.11 20.65
CA PRO A 200 7.58 -8.38 21.89
C PRO A 200 7.40 -6.86 21.69
N ILE A 201 8.06 -6.27 20.69
CA ILE A 201 7.91 -4.85 20.33
C ILE A 201 6.50 -4.61 19.79
N ILE A 202 6.06 -5.45 18.85
CA ILE A 202 4.74 -5.34 18.21
C ILE A 202 3.60 -5.69 19.16
N LYS A 203 3.81 -6.63 20.09
CA LYS A 203 2.83 -6.93 21.15
C LYS A 203 2.70 -5.81 22.19
N GLY A 204 3.63 -4.85 22.25
CA GLY A 204 3.65 -3.79 23.26
C GLY A 204 4.18 -4.26 24.62
N ASP A 205 4.94 -5.36 24.65
CA ASP A 205 5.56 -5.93 25.86
C ASP A 205 6.96 -5.32 26.13
N ALA A 206 7.58 -4.71 25.13
CA ALA A 206 8.85 -3.99 25.24
C ALA A 206 8.64 -2.51 25.58
N ASP A 207 9.34 -2.00 26.60
CA ASP A 207 9.40 -0.57 26.86
C ASP A 207 10.25 0.11 25.78
N THR A 208 9.68 1.13 25.16
CA THR A 208 10.24 1.88 24.03
C THR A 208 10.16 3.40 24.26
N SER A 209 9.94 3.82 25.52
CA SER A 209 9.65 5.21 25.88
C SER A 209 10.89 6.11 26.11
N GLY A 210 12.11 5.57 26.06
CA GLY A 210 13.35 6.33 26.23
C GLY A 210 14.34 6.18 25.06
N ASP A 211 15.37 7.02 25.05
CA ASP A 211 16.41 7.12 23.99
C ASP A 211 17.24 5.84 23.81
N HIS A 212 17.20 4.92 24.77
CA HIS A 212 17.66 3.54 24.59
C HIS A 212 16.64 2.59 25.22
N PRO A 213 15.70 2.03 24.43
CA PRO A 213 14.78 1.00 24.87
C PRO A 213 15.52 -0.18 25.50
N ILE A 214 15.12 -0.58 26.72
CA ILE A 214 15.83 -1.58 27.51
C ILE A 214 15.87 -2.92 26.74
N GLY A 215 17.09 -3.42 26.52
CA GLY A 215 17.32 -4.62 25.72
C GLY A 215 16.50 -5.82 26.21
N ALA A 216 15.99 -6.63 25.28
CA ALA A 216 15.00 -7.69 25.51
C ALA A 216 15.45 -8.89 26.39
N ALA A 217 16.48 -8.74 27.21
CA ALA A 217 16.84 -9.69 28.27
C ALA A 217 15.75 -9.79 29.35
N GLU A 218 15.07 -8.68 29.70
CA GLU A 218 14.08 -8.64 30.80
C GLU A 218 12.65 -9.02 30.39
N ALA A 219 12.37 -9.16 29.08
CA ALA A 219 11.05 -9.54 28.58
C ALA A 219 10.77 -11.06 28.66
N LYS A 220 11.76 -11.89 29.00
CA LYS A 220 11.69 -13.36 28.88
C LYS A 220 10.64 -14.04 29.77
N ASP A 221 10.26 -13.41 30.87
CA ASP A 221 9.32 -13.96 31.87
C ASP A 221 8.02 -13.15 32.05
N LYS A 222 7.77 -12.14 31.20
CA LYS A 222 6.49 -11.40 31.23
C LYS A 222 5.43 -12.17 30.45
N VAL A 223 4.24 -12.32 31.04
CA VAL A 223 3.05 -12.78 30.33
C VAL A 223 2.68 -11.72 29.30
N SER A 224 2.65 -12.11 28.01
CA SER A 224 2.17 -11.30 26.88
C SER A 224 0.91 -10.54 27.26
N ALA A 225 0.94 -9.20 27.23
CA ALA A 225 -0.21 -8.39 27.61
C ALA A 225 -1.44 -8.69 26.74
N VAL A 226 -1.21 -9.08 25.48
CA VAL A 226 -2.24 -9.55 24.55
C VAL A 226 -2.52 -11.05 24.77
N PRO A 227 -3.76 -11.47 25.13
CA PRO A 227 -4.10 -12.87 25.43
C PRO A 227 -4.43 -13.72 24.18
N TYR A 228 -4.31 -13.15 22.99
CA TYR A 228 -4.63 -13.75 21.70
C TYR A 228 -3.37 -14.28 21.01
N GLU A 229 -3.49 -15.34 20.21
CA GLU A 229 -2.37 -16.03 19.55
C GLU A 229 -2.65 -16.42 18.09
N GLY A 230 -3.77 -15.96 17.51
CA GLY A 230 -4.22 -16.26 16.15
C GLY A 230 -5.18 -17.45 16.05
N GLU A 231 -5.76 -17.90 17.16
CA GLU A 231 -6.58 -19.11 17.20
C GLU A 231 -7.81 -18.98 16.28
N GLY A 232 -8.06 -20.02 15.48
CA GLY A 232 -9.14 -20.04 14.49
C GLY A 232 -8.95 -19.11 13.29
N GLN A 233 -7.83 -18.37 13.21
CA GLN A 233 -7.53 -17.52 12.06
C GLN A 233 -6.75 -18.28 11.00
N ILE A 234 -7.05 -17.98 9.73
CA ILE A 234 -6.34 -18.49 8.57
C ILE A 234 -5.68 -17.29 7.90
N VAL A 235 -4.35 -17.33 7.78
CA VAL A 235 -3.55 -16.30 7.11
C VAL A 235 -2.95 -16.88 5.84
N VAL A 236 -3.18 -16.19 4.72
CA VAL A 236 -2.55 -16.47 3.43
C VAL A 236 -1.23 -15.73 3.33
N VAL A 237 -0.19 -16.44 2.93
CA VAL A 237 1.10 -15.85 2.53
C VAL A 237 1.28 -16.10 1.03
N GLY A 238 1.22 -15.05 0.22
CA GLY A 238 1.56 -15.11 -1.20
C GLY A 238 3.04 -14.75 -1.36
N ASP A 239 3.90 -15.75 -1.57
CA ASP A 239 5.37 -15.56 -1.55
C ASP A 239 6.12 -16.70 -2.27
N THR A 240 7.45 -16.75 -2.24
CA THR A 240 8.29 -17.67 -3.04
C THR A 240 7.86 -19.14 -2.91
N GLY A 241 7.72 -19.65 -1.69
CA GLY A 241 7.32 -21.03 -1.42
C GLY A 241 7.26 -21.32 0.07
N PHE A 242 7.11 -22.59 0.42
CA PHE A 242 7.18 -23.07 1.81
C PHE A 242 8.05 -24.33 1.95
N ASP A 243 9.25 -24.15 2.51
CA ASP A 243 10.23 -25.17 2.88
C ASP A 243 10.35 -26.29 1.83
N LYS A 244 9.85 -27.49 2.13
CA LYS A 244 9.91 -28.67 1.24
C LYS A 244 8.76 -28.77 0.24
N GLY A 245 7.77 -27.88 0.29
CA GLY A 245 6.54 -27.94 -0.49
C GLY A 245 5.55 -29.00 0.01
N SER A 246 5.51 -29.25 1.33
CA SER A 246 4.67 -30.29 1.95
C SER A 246 3.87 -29.75 3.13
N THR A 247 2.61 -30.19 3.25
CA THR A 247 1.73 -29.91 4.39
C THR A 247 1.96 -30.87 5.57
N THR A 248 2.72 -31.96 5.36
CA THR A 248 2.98 -33.00 6.37
C THR A 248 4.45 -33.06 6.78
N ASP A 249 5.38 -33.06 5.82
CA ASP A 249 6.82 -32.90 6.06
C ASP A 249 7.18 -31.40 6.04
N THR A 250 6.67 -30.70 7.05
CA THR A 250 6.78 -29.25 7.23
C THR A 250 8.04 -28.87 8.01
N HIS A 251 8.50 -27.62 7.85
CA HIS A 251 9.46 -27.05 8.78
C HIS A 251 8.92 -27.17 10.23
N PRO A 252 9.73 -27.61 11.23
CA PRO A 252 9.23 -28.02 12.55
C PRO A 252 8.29 -27.02 13.25
N ALA A 253 8.49 -25.73 13.00
CA ALA A 253 7.68 -24.65 13.55
C ALA A 253 6.20 -24.62 13.11
N PHE A 254 5.78 -25.42 12.12
CA PHE A 254 4.42 -25.40 11.54
C PHE A 254 3.70 -26.75 11.61
N LYS A 255 4.23 -27.72 12.35
CA LYS A 255 3.73 -29.09 12.38
C LYS A 255 2.21 -29.14 12.67
N GLY A 256 1.44 -29.60 11.69
CA GLY A 256 -0.03 -29.71 11.79
C GLY A 256 -0.82 -28.41 11.59
N ARG A 257 -0.17 -27.30 11.18
CA ARG A 257 -0.80 -25.98 11.01
C ARG A 257 -0.71 -25.42 9.58
N VAL A 258 -0.26 -26.21 8.61
CA VAL A 258 -0.29 -25.87 7.18
C VAL A 258 -1.52 -26.50 6.54
N LYS A 259 -2.54 -25.69 6.22
CA LYS A 259 -3.81 -26.13 5.66
C LYS A 259 -3.71 -26.43 4.16
N HIS A 260 -3.07 -25.54 3.40
CA HIS A 260 -2.94 -25.70 1.95
C HIS A 260 -1.69 -25.00 1.40
N LEU A 261 -1.14 -25.56 0.31
CA LEU A 261 -0.01 -25.00 -0.45
C LEU A 261 -0.38 -24.99 -1.93
N TYR A 262 -0.72 -23.83 -2.48
CA TYR A 262 -0.92 -23.64 -3.91
C TYR A 262 0.44 -23.46 -4.61
N ALA A 263 0.58 -24.03 -5.80
CA ALA A 263 1.80 -23.93 -6.61
C ALA A 263 1.51 -23.11 -7.87
N LEU A 264 1.68 -21.79 -7.79
CA LEU A 264 1.28 -20.86 -8.85
C LEU A 264 2.43 -20.54 -9.82
N GLY A 265 3.67 -20.38 -9.31
CA GLY A 265 4.84 -20.05 -10.14
C GLY A 265 5.53 -21.24 -10.80
N ARG A 266 5.41 -22.44 -10.22
CA ARG A 266 5.99 -23.69 -10.75
C ARG A 266 4.97 -24.82 -10.60
N THR A 267 4.62 -25.48 -11.70
CA THR A 267 3.70 -26.61 -11.72
C THR A 267 4.09 -27.67 -10.67
N ASP A 268 3.11 -28.06 -9.85
CA ASP A 268 3.22 -29.05 -8.76
C ASP A 268 4.33 -28.81 -7.73
N ARG A 269 4.87 -27.58 -7.64
CA ARG A 269 6.00 -27.24 -6.76
C ARG A 269 5.78 -25.98 -5.94
N SER A 270 5.60 -26.19 -4.64
CA SER A 270 5.56 -25.15 -3.61
C SER A 270 6.80 -25.13 -2.69
N ASP A 271 7.86 -25.87 -3.03
CA ASP A 271 9.13 -25.88 -2.29
C ASP A 271 9.90 -24.58 -2.45
N ASP A 272 10.69 -24.17 -1.45
CA ASP A 272 11.22 -22.81 -1.34
C ASP A 272 12.76 -22.74 -1.41
N PRO A 273 13.38 -22.88 -2.59
CA PRO A 273 14.84 -22.81 -2.74
C PRO A 273 15.42 -21.41 -2.49
N ASP A 274 14.61 -20.35 -2.65
CA ASP A 274 14.95 -18.99 -2.26
C ASP A 274 14.99 -18.84 -0.72
N GLY A 275 13.98 -19.39 -0.05
CA GLY A 275 13.89 -19.49 1.39
C GLY A 275 13.13 -18.35 2.08
N HIS A 276 12.68 -17.34 1.34
CA HIS A 276 11.91 -16.24 1.89
C HIS A 276 10.51 -16.59 2.33
N GLY A 277 9.69 -17.20 1.48
CA GLY A 277 8.27 -17.45 1.78
C GLY A 277 8.13 -18.28 3.04
N THR A 278 8.98 -19.29 3.20
CA THR A 278 9.13 -20.06 4.45
C THR A 278 9.33 -19.15 5.65
N HIS A 279 10.25 -18.22 5.49
CA HIS A 279 10.74 -17.36 6.52
C HIS A 279 9.72 -16.25 6.89
N VAL A 280 8.98 -15.72 5.90
CA VAL A 280 7.78 -14.87 6.06
C VAL A 280 6.68 -15.62 6.80
N CYS A 281 6.35 -16.84 6.40
CA CYS A 281 5.37 -17.68 7.10
C CYS A 281 5.72 -17.82 8.59
N GLY A 282 7.01 -17.99 8.91
CA GLY A 282 7.46 -18.14 10.30
C GLY A 282 7.31 -16.85 11.09
N SER A 283 7.45 -15.71 10.42
CA SER A 283 7.21 -14.38 10.99
C SER A 283 5.72 -14.12 11.29
N VAL A 284 4.82 -14.62 10.44
CA VAL A 284 3.37 -14.56 10.70
C VAL A 284 3.00 -15.45 11.90
N LEU A 285 3.31 -16.75 11.81
CA LEU A 285 2.66 -17.78 12.62
C LEU A 285 3.55 -18.97 12.98
N GLY A 286 4.87 -18.88 12.81
CA GLY A 286 5.78 -19.94 13.25
C GLY A 286 5.66 -20.19 14.76
N ASP A 287 5.73 -21.44 15.18
CA ASP A 287 5.77 -21.84 16.60
C ASP A 287 6.95 -22.79 16.83
N GLY A 288 8.15 -22.22 16.95
CA GLY A 288 9.38 -22.99 17.09
C GLY A 288 10.22 -22.59 18.28
N LYS A 289 11.36 -23.29 18.41
CA LYS A 289 12.31 -23.13 19.51
C LYS A 289 13.70 -23.51 19.02
N SER A 290 14.72 -22.80 19.51
CA SER A 290 16.12 -23.20 19.41
C SER A 290 16.89 -22.70 20.63
N GLU A 291 17.43 -23.62 21.42
CA GLU A 291 18.28 -23.27 22.57
C GLU A 291 19.56 -22.56 22.13
N LYS A 292 20.10 -22.91 20.96
CA LYS A 292 21.28 -22.27 20.35
C LYS A 292 21.04 -20.80 20.01
N MET A 293 19.77 -20.41 19.83
CA MET A 293 19.34 -19.07 19.46
C MET A 293 18.55 -18.38 20.59
N GLY A 294 18.65 -18.88 21.82
CA GLY A 294 18.15 -18.18 23.02
C GLY A 294 16.72 -18.52 23.45
N GLY A 295 16.08 -19.56 22.88
CA GLY A 295 14.81 -20.11 23.36
C GLY A 295 13.71 -20.16 22.29
N LYS A 296 12.52 -19.64 22.61
CA LYS A 296 11.38 -19.61 21.69
C LYS A 296 11.67 -18.74 20.46
N ILE A 297 11.28 -19.22 19.28
CA ILE A 297 11.25 -18.46 18.03
C ILE A 297 9.86 -18.62 17.45
N GLN A 298 9.01 -17.63 17.72
CA GLN A 298 7.60 -17.61 17.32
C GLN A 298 7.34 -16.40 16.41
N GLY A 299 6.39 -16.54 15.50
CA GLY A 299 5.74 -15.41 14.82
C GLY A 299 4.74 -14.72 15.74
N THR A 300 4.08 -13.66 15.25
CA THR A 300 3.12 -12.90 16.07
C THR A 300 1.87 -13.72 16.43
N ALA A 301 1.44 -14.64 15.55
CA ALA A 301 0.23 -15.45 15.69
C ALA A 301 0.51 -16.98 15.67
N PRO A 302 1.20 -17.53 16.68
CA PRO A 302 1.68 -18.93 16.66
C PRO A 302 0.57 -20.01 16.65
N LYS A 303 -0.69 -19.65 16.93
CA LYS A 303 -1.86 -20.55 16.82
C LYS A 303 -2.68 -20.37 15.54
N ALA A 304 -2.31 -19.44 14.67
CA ALA A 304 -2.93 -19.31 13.36
C ALA A 304 -2.59 -20.49 12.44
N THR A 305 -3.42 -20.67 11.41
CA THR A 305 -3.29 -21.69 10.38
C THR A 305 -2.78 -21.05 9.08
N LEU A 306 -1.80 -21.69 8.45
CA LEU A 306 -1.19 -21.22 7.20
C LEU A 306 -1.92 -21.72 5.96
N VAL A 307 -2.18 -20.82 5.03
CA VAL A 307 -2.27 -21.13 3.60
C VAL A 307 -1.11 -20.41 2.92
N LEU A 308 -0.42 -21.05 1.98
CA LEU A 308 0.58 -20.37 1.14
C LEU A 308 0.26 -20.55 -0.34
N GLN A 309 0.43 -19.47 -1.10
CA GLN A 309 0.53 -19.48 -2.55
C GLN A 309 1.99 -19.29 -2.94
N SER A 310 2.60 -20.32 -3.56
CA SER A 310 3.98 -20.28 -4.03
C SER A 310 4.05 -19.57 -5.39
N LEU A 311 4.62 -18.38 -5.37
CA LEU A 311 4.74 -17.45 -6.50
C LEU A 311 6.08 -17.59 -7.24
N LEU A 312 7.07 -18.28 -6.66
CA LEU A 312 8.40 -18.45 -7.27
C LEU A 312 8.29 -19.21 -8.59
N ASP A 313 8.78 -18.60 -9.67
CA ASP A 313 8.85 -19.19 -11.00
C ASP A 313 10.15 -19.98 -11.26
N SER A 314 10.30 -20.54 -12.46
CA SER A 314 11.49 -21.30 -12.88
C SER A 314 12.73 -20.45 -13.16
N GLN A 315 12.60 -19.12 -13.22
CA GLN A 315 13.66 -18.13 -13.44
C GLN A 315 14.13 -17.48 -12.12
N ASN A 316 13.54 -17.89 -10.98
CA ASN A 316 13.68 -17.28 -9.65
C ASN A 316 13.04 -15.87 -9.54
N GLY A 317 12.08 -15.56 -10.40
CA GLY A 317 11.17 -14.41 -10.23
C GLY A 317 9.88 -14.80 -9.49
N LEU A 318 8.94 -13.86 -9.42
CA LEU A 318 7.60 -14.07 -8.83
C LEU A 318 6.51 -14.23 -9.92
N GLY A 319 6.84 -14.89 -11.03
CA GLY A 319 5.93 -15.12 -12.16
C GLY A 319 4.69 -15.98 -11.87
N GLY A 320 4.55 -16.51 -10.65
CA GLY A 320 3.29 -17.09 -10.16
C GLY A 320 2.27 -16.08 -9.63
N ILE A 321 2.61 -14.78 -9.58
CA ILE A 321 1.63 -13.72 -9.36
C ILE A 321 0.72 -13.68 -10.59
N PRO A 322 -0.61 -13.88 -10.46
CA PRO A 322 -1.52 -13.78 -11.60
C PRO A 322 -1.56 -12.34 -12.13
N ASP A 323 -1.77 -12.19 -13.44
CA ASP A 323 -1.85 -10.86 -14.10
C ASP A 323 -3.03 -9.99 -13.63
N ASP A 324 -4.00 -10.62 -12.95
CA ASP A 324 -5.14 -10.03 -12.26
C ASP A 324 -5.07 -10.48 -10.78
N LEU A 325 -4.75 -9.56 -9.88
CA LEU A 325 -4.53 -9.84 -8.47
C LEU A 325 -5.80 -10.28 -7.73
N THR A 326 -7.00 -10.02 -8.26
CA THR A 326 -8.23 -10.51 -7.62
C THR A 326 -8.26 -12.04 -7.57
N LYS A 327 -7.65 -12.71 -8.55
CA LYS A 327 -7.49 -14.17 -8.58
C LYS A 327 -6.56 -14.70 -7.48
N LEU A 328 -5.55 -13.93 -7.09
CA LEU A 328 -4.67 -14.26 -5.97
C LEU A 328 -5.47 -14.29 -4.66
N PHE A 329 -6.36 -13.31 -4.47
CA PHE A 329 -7.10 -13.13 -3.23
C PHE A 329 -8.37 -14.00 -3.13
N ILE A 330 -9.12 -14.18 -4.24
CA ILE A 330 -10.40 -14.90 -4.23
C ILE A 330 -10.24 -16.39 -3.92
N GLN A 331 -9.23 -17.05 -4.52
CA GLN A 331 -8.99 -18.48 -4.38
C GLN A 331 -8.93 -18.93 -2.90
N PRO A 332 -8.04 -18.39 -2.05
CA PRO A 332 -7.98 -18.78 -0.65
C PRO A 332 -9.12 -18.17 0.19
N TYR A 333 -9.73 -17.07 -0.25
CA TYR A 333 -10.90 -16.49 0.42
C TYR A 333 -12.13 -17.41 0.35
N GLU A 334 -12.39 -18.00 -0.83
CA GLU A 334 -13.50 -18.93 -1.07
C GLU A 334 -13.14 -20.37 -0.65
N GLU A 335 -12.07 -20.95 -1.19
CA GLU A 335 -11.74 -22.37 -0.99
C GLU A 335 -11.27 -22.67 0.44
N GLN A 336 -10.56 -21.73 1.07
CA GLN A 336 -9.95 -21.93 2.39
C GLN A 336 -10.64 -21.13 3.50
N GLY A 337 -11.58 -20.24 3.19
CA GLY A 337 -12.21 -19.36 4.16
C GLY A 337 -11.24 -18.35 4.79
N ALA A 338 -10.16 -18.00 4.08
CA ALA A 338 -9.17 -17.05 4.58
C ALA A 338 -9.72 -15.62 4.57
N ARG A 339 -9.24 -14.79 5.50
CA ARG A 339 -9.68 -13.39 5.70
C ARG A 339 -8.53 -12.42 5.96
N ILE A 340 -7.31 -12.91 5.82
CA ILE A 340 -6.06 -12.16 6.00
C ILE A 340 -5.11 -12.66 4.92
N HIS A 341 -4.62 -11.76 4.07
CA HIS A 341 -3.65 -12.06 3.03
C HIS A 341 -2.46 -11.11 3.13
N THR A 342 -1.25 -11.65 3.26
CA THR A 342 -0.03 -10.85 3.39
C THR A 342 0.88 -11.05 2.19
N ASN A 343 1.38 -9.94 1.65
CA ASN A 343 2.19 -9.88 0.45
C ASN A 343 3.49 -9.15 0.75
N SER A 344 4.58 -9.91 0.77
CA SER A 344 5.90 -9.45 1.19
C SER A 344 6.78 -9.10 -0.02
N TRP A 345 6.14 -8.56 -1.05
CA TRP A 345 6.66 -8.19 -2.37
C TRP A 345 5.90 -6.97 -2.88
N GLY A 346 6.44 -6.30 -3.92
CA GLY A 346 5.80 -5.14 -4.54
C GLY A 346 6.66 -4.56 -5.66
N SER A 347 6.07 -3.70 -6.48
CA SER A 347 6.79 -3.00 -7.55
C SER A 347 7.68 -1.90 -6.97
N ASN A 348 8.94 -1.83 -7.39
CA ASN A 348 9.91 -0.80 -6.98
C ASN A 348 10.52 -0.12 -8.21
N ALA A 349 10.74 1.20 -8.15
CA ALA A 349 11.46 1.97 -9.16
C ALA A 349 12.52 2.87 -8.50
N PRO A 350 13.76 2.37 -8.27
CA PRO A 350 14.78 3.13 -7.54
C PRO A 350 15.00 4.56 -8.08
N GLY A 351 14.95 5.55 -7.18
CA GLY A 351 15.08 6.98 -7.50
C GLY A 351 13.84 7.63 -8.13
N ARG A 352 12.69 6.95 -8.16
CA ARG A 352 11.41 7.46 -8.68
C ARG A 352 10.23 6.88 -7.91
N GLN A 353 9.08 7.55 -7.95
CA GLN A 353 7.85 6.95 -7.46
C GLN A 353 7.04 6.29 -8.58
N LEU A 354 6.44 5.14 -8.28
CA LEU A 354 5.37 4.57 -9.09
C LEU A 354 4.02 5.16 -8.63
N PRO A 355 3.17 5.64 -9.55
CA PRO A 355 1.80 6.00 -9.20
C PRO A 355 0.98 4.76 -8.84
N TYR A 356 -0.22 5.00 -8.33
CA TYR A 356 -1.33 4.05 -8.37
C TYR A 356 -1.45 3.43 -9.77
N ASN A 357 -1.74 2.13 -9.84
CA ASN A 357 -1.93 1.46 -11.12
C ASN A 357 -2.99 0.36 -11.01
N ILE A 358 -3.18 -0.41 -12.10
CA ILE A 358 -4.18 -1.49 -12.15
C ILE A 358 -4.04 -2.52 -11.02
N ASN A 359 -2.82 -2.80 -10.53
CA ASN A 359 -2.63 -3.69 -9.39
C ASN A 359 -3.17 -3.06 -8.08
N SER A 360 -3.00 -1.74 -7.93
CA SER A 360 -3.58 -0.97 -6.80
C SER A 360 -5.10 -0.95 -6.88
N GLU A 361 -5.65 -0.77 -8.08
CA GLU A 361 -7.08 -0.79 -8.39
C GLU A 361 -7.70 -2.17 -8.10
N GLU A 362 -7.05 -3.26 -8.51
CA GLU A 362 -7.47 -4.63 -8.24
C GLU A 362 -7.50 -4.95 -6.74
N ILE A 363 -6.51 -4.46 -5.97
CA ILE A 363 -6.49 -4.58 -4.51
C ILE A 363 -7.66 -3.79 -3.89
N ASP A 364 -7.85 -2.53 -4.31
CA ASP A 364 -8.90 -1.69 -3.74
C ASP A 364 -10.30 -2.19 -4.08
N ARG A 365 -10.53 -2.61 -5.33
CA ARG A 365 -11.77 -3.26 -5.80
C ARG A 365 -12.03 -4.54 -5.02
N PHE A 366 -11.01 -5.39 -4.84
CA PHE A 366 -11.18 -6.64 -4.12
C PHE A 366 -11.66 -6.42 -2.69
N VAL A 367 -11.03 -5.51 -1.93
CA VAL A 367 -11.43 -5.21 -0.55
C VAL A 367 -12.77 -4.46 -0.50
N TRP A 368 -13.08 -3.63 -1.50
CA TRP A 368 -14.40 -3.00 -1.64
C TRP A 368 -15.53 -4.03 -1.76
N GLU A 369 -15.33 -5.05 -2.58
CA GLU A 369 -16.27 -6.15 -2.79
C GLU A 369 -16.26 -7.17 -1.62
N HIS A 370 -15.11 -7.35 -0.96
CA HIS A 370 -14.89 -8.30 0.13
C HIS A 370 -14.46 -7.57 1.40
N GLN A 371 -15.38 -6.80 1.97
CA GLN A 371 -15.13 -5.89 3.10
C GLN A 371 -14.53 -6.57 4.34
N ASP A 372 -14.59 -7.90 4.49
CA ASP A 372 -14.02 -8.66 5.62
C ASP A 372 -12.64 -9.32 5.32
N MET A 373 -12.04 -9.06 4.15
CA MET A 373 -10.69 -9.49 3.78
C MET A 373 -9.64 -8.40 4.06
N VAL A 374 -8.72 -8.67 5.00
CA VAL A 374 -7.57 -7.79 5.24
C VAL A 374 -6.41 -8.13 4.30
N ILE A 375 -6.03 -7.21 3.42
CA ILE A 375 -4.85 -7.37 2.56
C ILE A 375 -3.71 -6.49 3.09
N LEU A 376 -2.53 -7.08 3.24
CA LEU A 376 -1.30 -6.39 3.65
C LEU A 376 -0.24 -6.40 2.55
N PHE A 377 0.50 -5.30 2.43
CA PHE A 377 1.62 -5.14 1.50
C PHE A 377 2.86 -4.53 2.20
N ALA A 378 4.04 -4.91 1.74
CA ALA A 378 5.30 -4.28 2.14
C ALA A 378 5.47 -2.91 1.48
N ALA A 379 5.91 -1.89 2.23
CA ALA A 379 6.10 -0.53 1.71
C ALA A 379 7.15 -0.44 0.59
N GLY A 380 8.20 -1.27 0.68
CA GLY A 380 9.33 -1.31 -0.24
C GLY A 380 10.67 -1.07 0.47
N ASN A 381 11.75 -1.58 -0.12
CA ASN A 381 13.11 -1.39 0.38
C ASN A 381 13.87 -0.33 -0.47
N ALA A 382 13.19 0.76 -0.84
CA ALA A 382 13.70 1.76 -1.77
C ALA A 382 14.16 3.06 -1.08
N GLY A 383 14.32 3.03 0.25
CA GLY A 383 14.99 4.08 1.01
C GLY A 383 16.37 4.39 0.42
N ILE A 384 16.60 5.66 0.16
CA ILE A 384 17.84 6.23 -0.35
C ILE A 384 17.98 7.66 0.18
N ASP A 385 19.21 8.09 0.38
CA ASP A 385 19.65 9.46 0.62
C ASP A 385 20.46 9.87 -0.62
N ALA A 386 19.80 10.45 -1.62
CA ALA A 386 20.40 10.69 -2.93
C ALA A 386 21.18 12.02 -3.03
N ASP A 387 20.77 13.04 -2.26
CA ASP A 387 21.48 14.33 -2.16
C ASP A 387 22.54 14.36 -1.05
N GLN A 388 22.59 13.32 -0.20
CA GLN A 388 23.62 13.08 0.81
C GLN A 388 23.55 14.06 1.98
N ASP A 389 22.35 14.53 2.31
CA ASP A 389 22.09 15.43 3.45
C ASP A 389 21.96 14.68 4.79
N GLY A 390 21.91 13.34 4.76
CA GLY A 390 21.75 12.47 5.91
C GLY A 390 20.29 12.13 6.25
N ILE A 391 19.35 12.47 5.39
CA ILE A 391 17.92 12.19 5.52
C ILE A 391 17.48 11.34 4.32
N ASN A 392 16.70 10.28 4.59
CA ASN A 392 16.09 9.52 3.50
C ASN A 392 15.11 10.39 2.68
N ASP A 393 15.25 10.32 1.37
CA ASP A 393 14.34 10.87 0.38
C ASP A 393 12.89 10.40 0.61
N LYS A 394 11.95 11.20 0.10
CA LYS A 394 10.52 10.88 0.05
C LYS A 394 10.14 10.24 -1.30
N ASN A 395 8.88 9.82 -1.42
CA ASN A 395 8.27 9.37 -2.68
C ASN A 395 8.85 8.03 -3.23
N GLN A 396 8.90 7.01 -2.38
CA GLN A 396 9.51 5.69 -2.64
C GLN A 396 8.52 4.52 -2.48
N ILE A 397 7.23 4.79 -2.22
CA ILE A 397 6.17 3.77 -2.09
C ILE A 397 5.85 3.19 -3.47
N GLY A 398 5.81 1.85 -3.56
CA GLY A 398 5.44 1.10 -4.76
C GLY A 398 3.94 1.01 -5.00
N ALA A 399 3.51 0.68 -6.22
CA ALA A 399 2.11 0.74 -6.63
C ALA A 399 1.13 -0.10 -5.77
N GLN A 400 1.42 -1.38 -5.51
CA GLN A 400 0.56 -2.22 -4.64
C GLN A 400 0.48 -1.68 -3.21
N ALA A 401 1.61 -1.16 -2.71
CA ALA A 401 1.72 -0.49 -1.42
C ALA A 401 1.02 0.89 -1.39
N ALA A 402 0.70 1.45 -2.56
CA ALA A 402 -0.12 2.65 -2.73
C ALA A 402 -1.62 2.34 -2.87
N ALA A 403 -2.09 1.09 -2.78
CA ALA A 403 -3.53 0.81 -2.69
C ALA A 403 -4.12 1.44 -1.40
N LYS A 404 -5.33 1.99 -1.48
CA LYS A 404 -6.01 2.70 -0.37
C LYS A 404 -6.45 1.73 0.73
N ASN A 405 -6.97 0.57 0.32
CA ASN A 405 -7.67 -0.38 1.18
C ASN A 405 -6.77 -1.45 1.79
N CYS A 406 -5.52 -1.56 1.33
CA CYS A 406 -4.53 -2.42 1.98
C CYS A 406 -3.92 -1.77 3.23
N ILE A 407 -3.31 -2.59 4.09
CA ILE A 407 -2.42 -2.17 5.16
C ILE A 407 -0.98 -2.26 4.64
N THR A 408 -0.38 -1.11 4.39
CA THR A 408 1.00 -0.97 3.92
C THR A 408 1.94 -0.83 5.12
N VAL A 409 2.97 -1.66 5.17
CA VAL A 409 3.84 -1.78 6.35
C VAL A 409 5.29 -1.43 5.99
N GLY A 410 5.82 -0.39 6.63
CA GLY A 410 7.25 -0.02 6.59
C GLY A 410 8.06 -0.65 7.72
N ALA A 411 9.37 -0.44 7.70
CA ALA A 411 10.30 -1.03 8.67
C ALA A 411 10.84 0.01 9.67
N SER A 412 10.61 -0.22 10.96
CA SER A 412 11.47 0.30 12.03
C SER A 412 12.68 -0.63 12.21
N GLU A 413 13.63 -0.23 13.02
CA GLU A 413 14.63 -1.19 13.52
C GLU A 413 14.02 -2.18 14.51
N ASN A 414 14.80 -3.21 14.82
CA ASN A 414 14.59 -4.17 15.89
C ASN A 414 15.69 -4.07 16.96
N ASP A 415 15.41 -4.46 18.21
CA ASP A 415 16.40 -4.49 19.30
C ASP A 415 17.28 -5.75 19.24
N ARG A 416 18.50 -5.63 18.69
CA ARG A 416 19.59 -6.63 18.67
C ARG A 416 20.98 -5.97 18.62
N PRO A 417 21.38 -5.21 19.66
CA PRO A 417 22.72 -4.61 19.75
C PRO A 417 23.88 -5.63 19.74
N ASP A 418 23.59 -6.93 19.89
CA ASP A 418 24.54 -8.04 19.70
C ASP A 418 24.99 -8.21 18.23
N ILE A 419 24.23 -7.68 17.27
CA ILE A 419 24.55 -7.78 15.84
C ILE A 419 25.29 -6.52 15.38
N ALA A 420 26.62 -6.62 15.30
CA ALA A 420 27.51 -5.55 14.84
C ALA A 420 27.49 -5.31 13.31
N LYS A 421 26.34 -5.45 12.65
CA LYS A 421 26.15 -5.15 11.22
C LYS A 421 25.68 -3.71 11.08
N THR A 422 26.24 -2.98 10.11
CA THR A 422 25.94 -1.56 9.87
C THR A 422 25.33 -1.33 8.49
N TYR A 423 24.70 -0.17 8.28
CA TYR A 423 24.14 0.21 6.97
C TYR A 423 25.21 0.59 5.94
N ALA A 424 26.47 0.78 6.35
CA ALA A 424 27.61 1.26 5.55
C ALA A 424 27.72 0.73 4.11
N SER A 425 27.36 -0.54 3.87
CA SER A 425 27.43 -1.17 2.54
C SER A 425 26.35 -0.70 1.55
N TRP A 426 25.34 0.02 2.03
CA TRP A 426 24.20 0.53 1.26
C TRP A 426 24.02 2.05 1.43
N PHE A 427 24.27 2.55 2.63
CA PHE A 427 24.23 3.96 3.00
C PHE A 427 25.62 4.35 3.53
N PRO A 428 26.53 4.80 2.65
CA PRO A 428 27.94 5.04 3.00
C PRO A 428 28.19 6.42 3.64
N ASN A 429 27.13 7.20 3.87
CA ASN A 429 27.17 8.56 4.42
C ASN A 429 26.51 8.63 5.80
N LYS A 430 26.88 9.65 6.58
CA LYS A 430 26.27 9.92 7.89
C LYS A 430 24.80 10.32 7.73
N PRO A 431 23.92 9.94 8.68
CA PRO A 431 24.23 9.23 9.93
C PRO A 431 24.39 7.70 9.78
N TYR A 432 23.99 7.15 8.64
CA TYR A 432 23.87 5.70 8.40
C TYR A 432 25.20 4.93 8.31
N ASP A 433 26.30 5.59 7.90
CA ASP A 433 27.61 4.98 7.63
C ASP A 433 28.18 4.14 8.79
N THR A 434 27.92 4.59 10.00
CA THR A 434 28.42 4.02 11.26
C THR A 434 27.32 3.38 12.09
N ASP A 435 26.06 3.59 11.69
CA ASP A 435 24.88 3.11 12.40
C ASP A 435 24.67 1.60 12.23
N ARG A 436 24.25 0.94 13.31
CA ARG A 436 23.96 -0.50 13.28
C ARG A 436 22.56 -0.71 12.74
N VAL A 437 22.36 -1.82 12.07
CA VAL A 437 21.06 -2.10 11.45
C VAL A 437 19.96 -2.45 12.46
N ALA A 438 20.27 -2.63 13.74
CA ALA A 438 19.32 -3.17 14.72
C ALA A 438 19.77 -2.95 16.17
N ASP A 439 20.15 -1.74 16.56
CA ASP A 439 20.34 -1.40 17.97
C ASP A 439 19.41 -0.30 18.47
N HIS A 440 18.55 0.26 17.61
CA HIS A 440 17.67 1.35 17.99
C HIS A 440 16.21 1.13 17.56
N PRO A 441 15.38 0.35 18.28
CA PRO A 441 14.01 -0.01 17.85
C PRO A 441 13.03 1.17 17.72
N ASN A 442 13.42 2.38 18.15
CA ASN A 442 12.72 3.65 17.92
C ASN A 442 13.12 4.36 16.62
N GLY A 443 14.21 3.94 15.97
CA GLY A 443 14.65 4.42 14.67
C GLY A 443 13.90 3.75 13.52
N MET A 444 13.80 4.46 12.39
CA MET A 444 13.36 3.86 11.12
C MET A 444 14.52 3.11 10.47
N ALA A 445 14.23 1.94 9.87
CA ALA A 445 15.22 1.24 9.08
C ALA A 445 15.61 2.07 7.84
N ALA A 446 16.91 2.20 7.57
CA ALA A 446 17.40 3.09 6.51
C ALA A 446 16.85 2.72 5.11
N PHE A 447 16.70 1.43 4.79
CA PHE A 447 16.13 1.00 3.52
C PHE A 447 14.60 1.18 3.40
N SER A 448 13.87 1.49 4.47
CA SER A 448 12.40 1.51 4.42
C SER A 448 11.89 2.62 3.51
N SER A 449 11.18 2.26 2.44
CA SER A 449 10.52 3.21 1.53
C SER A 449 9.65 4.20 2.30
N ARG A 450 9.82 5.48 1.99
CA ARG A 450 9.03 6.60 2.51
C ARG A 450 7.98 7.05 1.51
N GLY A 451 6.82 7.47 2.00
CA GLY A 451 5.82 8.16 1.20
C GLY A 451 6.15 9.64 0.95
N PRO A 452 5.13 10.48 0.69
CA PRO A 452 3.74 10.09 0.45
C PRO A 452 3.62 9.18 -0.78
N THR A 453 2.43 8.66 -1.10
CA THR A 453 2.20 8.11 -2.45
C THR A 453 2.32 9.23 -3.49
N LYS A 454 2.37 8.87 -4.78
CA LYS A 454 2.48 9.87 -5.86
C LYS A 454 1.28 10.82 -5.90
N GLU A 455 0.13 10.34 -5.40
CA GLU A 455 -1.14 11.05 -5.25
C GLU A 455 -1.25 11.83 -3.92
N GLY A 456 -0.17 11.88 -3.12
CA GLY A 456 -0.10 12.65 -1.87
C GLY A 456 -0.56 11.92 -0.60
N ARG A 457 -0.89 10.62 -0.67
CA ARG A 457 -1.43 9.87 0.49
C ARG A 457 -0.35 9.45 1.48
N ILE A 458 -0.73 9.35 2.75
CA ILE A 458 0.12 8.90 3.85
C ILE A 458 0.32 7.38 3.71
N LYS A 459 1.53 6.99 3.28
CA LYS A 459 2.01 5.61 3.25
C LYS A 459 3.47 5.57 3.74
N PRO A 460 3.92 4.52 4.45
CA PRO A 460 3.14 3.36 4.91
C PRO A 460 2.00 3.75 5.88
N ASP A 461 1.05 2.86 6.13
CA ASP A 461 0.02 3.10 7.14
C ASP A 461 0.61 2.94 8.55
N VAL A 462 1.45 1.93 8.75
CA VAL A 462 2.14 1.65 10.01
C VAL A 462 3.54 1.11 9.75
N VAL A 463 4.39 1.10 10.78
CA VAL A 463 5.67 0.40 10.75
C VAL A 463 5.76 -0.70 11.81
N ALA A 464 6.68 -1.62 11.59
CA ALA A 464 7.06 -2.63 12.56
C ALA A 464 8.54 -2.98 12.38
N PRO A 465 9.20 -3.60 13.37
CA PRO A 465 10.61 -3.93 13.24
C PRO A 465 10.89 -4.82 12.02
N GLY A 466 11.81 -4.36 11.18
CA GLY A 466 12.15 -4.98 9.90
C GLY A 466 13.58 -5.52 9.81
N THR A 467 14.48 -5.17 10.75
CA THR A 467 15.93 -5.38 10.60
C THR A 467 16.53 -6.50 11.45
N SER A 468 17.51 -7.24 10.92
CA SER A 468 18.28 -8.27 11.67
C SER A 468 17.47 -9.31 12.42
N ILE A 469 16.58 -10.00 11.73
CA ILE A 469 15.60 -10.82 12.43
C ILE A 469 15.43 -12.23 11.83
N LEU A 470 15.20 -13.23 12.70
CA LEU A 470 15.66 -14.64 12.64
C LEU A 470 14.51 -15.67 12.56
N SER A 471 13.96 -15.95 11.39
CA SER A 471 12.81 -16.86 11.24
C SER A 471 13.21 -18.18 10.61
N THR A 472 12.21 -19.03 10.41
CA THR A 472 12.29 -20.38 9.87
C THR A 472 13.05 -20.39 8.55
N ARG A 473 14.18 -21.10 8.50
CA ARG A 473 14.96 -21.30 7.29
C ARG A 473 14.36 -22.43 6.47
N SER A 474 14.13 -22.19 5.19
CA SER A 474 13.87 -23.28 4.24
C SER A 474 15.05 -24.27 4.22
N SER A 475 14.75 -25.55 4.35
CA SER A 475 15.72 -26.63 4.15
C SER A 475 16.24 -26.72 2.71
N LYS A 476 15.57 -26.05 1.75
CA LYS A 476 16.02 -25.90 0.36
C LYS A 476 16.96 -24.71 0.15
N LEU A 477 16.96 -23.71 1.05
CA LEU A 477 17.90 -22.58 1.02
C LEU A 477 19.30 -23.04 1.43
N LEU A 478 20.12 -23.37 0.43
CA LEU A 478 21.47 -23.91 0.64
C LEU A 478 22.46 -22.89 1.23
N LYS A 479 22.32 -21.61 0.86
CA LYS A 479 23.25 -20.52 1.24
C LYS A 479 22.47 -19.31 1.77
N PRO A 480 22.10 -19.26 3.06
CA PRO A 480 21.41 -18.11 3.62
C PRO A 480 22.32 -16.88 3.65
N SER A 481 21.72 -15.70 3.53
CA SER A 481 22.42 -14.43 3.74
C SER A 481 22.98 -14.35 5.16
N THR A 482 24.10 -13.64 5.32
CA THR A 482 24.70 -13.30 6.64
C THR A 482 24.74 -11.80 6.89
N THR A 483 24.14 -11.03 5.98
CA THR A 483 24.09 -9.57 5.96
C THR A 483 23.51 -9.01 7.26
N PHE A 484 22.46 -9.65 7.76
CA PHE A 484 21.65 -9.20 8.88
C PHE A 484 21.91 -9.99 10.17
N GLY A 485 22.96 -10.79 10.22
CA GLY A 485 23.30 -11.66 11.35
C GLY A 485 23.57 -13.09 10.91
N THR A 486 23.92 -13.97 11.84
CA THR A 486 24.25 -15.38 11.58
C THR A 486 23.58 -16.30 12.59
N SER A 487 22.91 -17.36 12.12
CA SER A 487 22.31 -18.36 13.01
C SER A 487 23.27 -19.52 13.29
N ALA A 488 23.34 -19.96 14.53
CA ALA A 488 24.03 -21.18 14.96
C ALA A 488 23.16 -22.46 14.78
N ASP A 489 21.90 -22.29 14.36
CA ASP A 489 20.95 -23.37 14.12
C ASP A 489 20.47 -23.33 12.65
N PRO A 490 20.67 -24.40 11.86
CA PRO A 490 20.33 -24.41 10.43
C PRO A 490 18.83 -24.36 10.14
N ALA A 491 17.95 -24.58 11.13
CA ALA A 491 16.50 -24.39 10.97
C ALA A 491 16.07 -22.91 11.01
N TRP A 492 17.00 -21.97 11.27
CA TRP A 492 16.70 -20.55 11.46
C TRP A 492 17.74 -19.70 10.72
N PHE A 493 17.37 -18.53 10.19
CA PHE A 493 18.35 -17.56 9.67
C PHE A 493 17.93 -16.12 9.80
N PHE A 494 18.93 -15.24 9.92
CA PHE A 494 18.78 -13.79 10.08
C PHE A 494 18.66 -13.07 8.75
N ASN A 495 17.79 -12.06 8.73
CA ASN A 495 17.41 -11.37 7.51
C ASN A 495 16.69 -10.03 7.90
N GLY A 496 16.80 -8.90 7.16
CA GLY A 496 15.96 -7.69 7.37
C GLY A 496 15.52 -6.87 6.13
N GLY A 497 14.33 -6.24 6.17
CA GLY A 497 13.61 -5.56 5.07
C GLY A 497 12.24 -5.00 5.51
N THR A 498 11.40 -4.45 4.61
CA THR A 498 9.99 -4.08 4.92
C THR A 498 9.03 -5.25 4.82
N SER A 499 9.33 -6.23 3.98
CA SER A 499 8.59 -7.47 3.71
C SER A 499 8.33 -8.35 4.95
N MET A 500 8.72 -7.86 6.11
CA MET A 500 9.22 -8.46 7.36
C MET A 500 8.40 -7.96 8.54
N ALA A 501 8.38 -6.64 8.64
CA ALA A 501 7.37 -5.89 9.33
C ALA A 501 5.98 -6.36 8.86
N THR A 502 5.76 -6.51 7.55
CA THR A 502 4.47 -6.96 6.96
C THR A 502 3.90 -8.25 7.56
N PRO A 503 4.58 -9.42 7.56
CA PRO A 503 4.04 -10.66 8.12
C PRO A 503 3.89 -10.62 9.64
N LEU A 504 4.75 -9.88 10.35
CA LEU A 504 4.56 -9.69 11.79
C LEU A 504 3.28 -8.92 12.09
N VAL A 505 3.00 -7.88 11.29
CA VAL A 505 1.76 -7.11 11.35
C VAL A 505 0.58 -7.95 10.86
N ALA A 506 0.75 -8.85 9.88
CA ALA A 506 -0.29 -9.80 9.46
C ALA A 506 -0.68 -10.79 10.57
N GLY A 507 0.30 -11.27 11.35
CA GLY A 507 0.02 -12.02 12.57
C GLY A 507 -0.64 -11.16 13.65
N GLY A 508 -0.28 -9.87 13.76
CA GLY A 508 -0.96 -8.91 14.64
C GLY A 508 -2.43 -8.67 14.25
N VAL A 509 -2.70 -8.55 12.96
CA VAL A 509 -4.04 -8.52 12.35
C VAL A 509 -4.83 -9.79 12.68
N ALA A 510 -4.19 -10.96 12.70
CA ALA A 510 -4.84 -12.19 13.18
C ALA A 510 -5.21 -12.11 14.67
N LEU A 511 -4.40 -11.47 15.52
CA LEU A 511 -4.75 -11.27 16.94
C LEU A 511 -5.95 -10.32 17.10
N ILE A 512 -5.97 -9.21 16.35
CA ILE A 512 -7.11 -8.26 16.35
C ILE A 512 -8.38 -8.95 15.86
N ARG A 513 -8.30 -9.71 14.77
CA ARG A 513 -9.44 -10.45 14.21
C ARG A 513 -9.93 -11.55 15.14
N GLU A 514 -9.03 -12.27 15.82
CA GLU A 514 -9.38 -13.24 16.86
C GLU A 514 -10.16 -12.57 18.00
N ALA A 515 -9.69 -11.41 18.48
CA ALA A 515 -10.34 -10.64 19.53
C ALA A 515 -11.77 -10.21 19.15
N LEU A 516 -11.95 -9.64 17.96
CA LEU A 516 -13.25 -9.22 17.42
C LEU A 516 -14.23 -10.39 17.27
N VAL A 517 -13.77 -11.52 16.73
CA VAL A 517 -14.60 -12.73 16.55
C VAL A 517 -14.99 -13.36 17.89
N LYS A 518 -14.09 -13.31 18.90
CA LYS A 518 -14.37 -13.76 20.27
C LYS A 518 -15.27 -12.77 21.04
N SER A 519 -15.20 -11.47 20.79
CA SER A 519 -16.08 -10.45 21.41
C SER A 519 -17.49 -10.39 20.81
N GLY A 520 -17.68 -10.90 19.58
CA GLY A 520 -19.01 -11.09 18.99
C GLY A 520 -19.13 -10.65 17.53
N ASN A 521 -18.23 -9.79 17.03
CA ASN A 521 -18.22 -9.38 15.63
C ASN A 521 -17.67 -10.52 14.76
N LYS A 522 -18.56 -11.28 14.10
CA LYS A 522 -18.20 -12.49 13.35
C LYS A 522 -17.59 -12.22 11.97
N SER A 523 -17.79 -11.02 11.41
CA SER A 523 -17.26 -10.61 10.10
C SER A 523 -16.80 -9.15 10.20
N PRO A 524 -15.75 -8.87 11.00
CA PRO A 524 -15.23 -7.52 11.17
C PRO A 524 -14.62 -7.03 9.86
N SER A 525 -14.89 -5.78 9.47
CA SER A 525 -14.34 -5.25 8.24
C SER A 525 -12.83 -5.04 8.28
N ALA A 526 -12.21 -5.02 7.10
CA ALA A 526 -10.82 -4.62 6.90
C ALA A 526 -10.58 -3.18 7.36
N ALA A 527 -11.55 -2.28 7.13
CA ALA A 527 -11.53 -0.92 7.65
C ALA A 527 -11.47 -0.89 9.18
N LEU A 528 -12.29 -1.70 9.87
CA LEU A 528 -12.26 -1.81 11.35
C LEU A 528 -10.91 -2.33 11.85
N ILE A 529 -10.39 -3.40 11.26
CA ILE A 529 -9.10 -3.98 11.68
C ILE A 529 -7.95 -2.99 11.43
N LYS A 530 -7.96 -2.27 10.29
CA LYS A 530 -7.01 -1.20 9.97
C LYS A 530 -7.13 -0.04 10.95
N ALA A 531 -8.35 0.39 11.30
CA ALA A 531 -8.60 1.45 12.29
C ALA A 531 -8.05 1.08 13.68
N MET A 532 -8.30 -0.13 14.17
CA MET A 532 -7.78 -0.60 15.46
C MET A 532 -6.25 -0.72 15.47
N LEU A 533 -5.66 -1.21 14.38
CA LEU A 533 -4.21 -1.31 14.22
C LEU A 533 -3.55 0.08 14.29
N ILE A 534 -4.07 1.03 13.52
CA ILE A 534 -3.59 2.42 13.43
C ILE A 534 -3.85 3.20 14.74
N ASN A 535 -5.01 3.00 15.38
CA ASN A 535 -5.32 3.64 16.65
C ASN A 535 -4.40 3.16 17.78
N GLY A 536 -4.04 1.87 17.79
CA GLY A 536 -3.07 1.35 18.76
C GLY A 536 -1.61 1.75 18.51
N ALA A 537 -1.24 2.10 17.28
CA ALA A 537 0.14 2.44 16.92
C ALA A 537 0.71 3.59 17.76
N VAL A 538 2.00 3.48 18.10
CA VAL A 538 2.75 4.46 18.90
C VAL A 538 3.72 5.25 18.02
N GLU A 539 3.88 6.55 18.29
CA GLU A 539 4.84 7.38 17.59
C GLU A 539 6.29 6.86 17.77
N LEU A 540 7.11 7.01 16.73
CA LEU A 540 8.55 6.78 16.82
C LEU A 540 9.22 8.14 16.98
N PRO A 541 10.04 8.37 18.02
CA PRO A 541 10.82 9.60 18.11
C PRO A 541 11.90 9.68 17.01
N GLY A 542 12.24 8.55 16.37
CA GLY A 542 13.42 8.41 15.51
C GLY A 542 14.70 8.24 16.33
N GLN A 543 15.84 8.26 15.66
CA GLN A 543 17.16 8.11 16.31
C GLN A 543 18.19 9.19 15.94
N TYR A 544 17.95 9.94 14.85
CA TYR A 544 18.86 11.03 14.44
C TYR A 544 18.27 12.42 14.71
N VAL A 545 19.08 13.46 14.45
CA VAL A 545 18.67 14.87 14.54
C VAL A 545 19.00 15.55 13.20
N PRO A 546 17.99 15.98 12.40
CA PRO A 546 16.55 15.84 12.64
C PRO A 546 16.07 14.38 12.63
N SER A 547 14.94 14.12 13.29
CA SER A 547 14.32 12.79 13.34
C SER A 547 13.93 12.31 11.95
N GLU A 548 14.37 11.11 11.60
CA GLU A 548 14.05 10.45 10.34
C GLU A 548 12.65 9.82 10.33
N ALA A 549 11.98 9.74 11.48
CA ALA A 549 10.58 9.38 11.60
C ALA A 549 9.68 10.62 11.51
N GLY A 550 9.91 11.62 12.37
CA GLY A 550 9.06 12.80 12.51
C GLY A 550 7.73 12.54 13.24
N PRO A 551 6.97 13.60 13.58
CA PRO A 551 5.71 13.49 14.31
C PRO A 551 4.64 12.80 13.47
N SER A 552 3.81 11.95 14.06
CA SER A 552 2.77 11.19 13.36
C SER A 552 1.43 11.96 13.30
N PRO A 553 0.62 11.80 12.24
CA PRO A 553 0.86 10.96 11.07
C PRO A 553 1.80 11.61 10.05
N ASN A 554 2.68 10.81 9.45
CA ASN A 554 3.64 11.30 8.45
C ASN A 554 4.00 10.24 7.40
N SER A 555 4.71 10.68 6.37
CA SER A 555 5.13 9.84 5.25
C SER A 555 6.30 8.87 5.53
N SER A 556 6.92 8.90 6.70
CA SER A 556 8.00 7.98 7.07
C SER A 556 7.47 6.80 7.90
N SER A 557 6.91 7.07 9.06
CA SER A 557 6.39 6.06 9.99
C SER A 557 4.89 5.78 9.83
N GLY A 558 4.20 6.47 8.91
CA GLY A 558 2.74 6.41 8.83
C GLY A 558 2.10 6.99 10.08
N TYR A 559 1.19 6.23 10.67
CA TYR A 559 0.57 6.50 11.97
C TYR A 559 1.36 5.90 13.16
N GLY A 560 2.58 5.40 12.93
CA GLY A 560 3.50 4.93 13.96
C GLY A 560 3.77 3.42 13.93
N ARG A 561 4.49 2.94 14.95
CA ARG A 561 4.86 1.53 15.13
C ARG A 561 3.68 0.77 15.73
N VAL A 562 3.34 -0.39 15.17
CA VAL A 562 2.26 -1.23 15.70
C VAL A 562 2.49 -1.60 17.16
N ASN A 563 1.45 -1.45 17.98
CA ASN A 563 1.40 -1.89 19.37
C ASN A 563 0.05 -2.56 19.64
N LEU A 564 0.03 -3.90 19.67
CA LEU A 564 -1.20 -4.69 19.73
C LEU A 564 -1.88 -4.63 21.11
N LYS A 565 -1.15 -4.35 22.19
CA LYS A 565 -1.74 -4.06 23.51
C LYS A 565 -2.64 -2.82 23.44
N ASN A 566 -2.23 -1.81 22.69
CA ASN A 566 -3.02 -0.59 22.48
C ASN A 566 -4.08 -0.77 21.38
N SER A 567 -3.85 -1.63 20.38
CA SER A 567 -4.82 -1.90 19.29
C SER A 567 -6.02 -2.74 19.74
N ILE A 568 -5.88 -3.54 20.80
CA ILE A 568 -6.92 -4.45 21.29
C ILE A 568 -7.39 -3.94 22.67
N PRO A 569 -8.52 -3.22 22.76
CA PRO A 569 -9.02 -2.67 24.02
C PRO A 569 -9.18 -3.76 25.09
N GLN A 570 -8.60 -3.52 26.26
CA GLN A 570 -8.71 -4.43 27.41
C GLN A 570 -9.76 -3.91 28.38
N SER A 571 -10.92 -4.56 28.43
CA SER A 571 -11.89 -4.34 29.51
C SER A 571 -11.49 -5.17 30.74
N THR A 572 -11.06 -4.52 31.82
CA THR A 572 -11.20 -5.11 33.16
C THR A 572 -12.69 -5.08 33.53
N LYS A 573 -13.14 -5.91 34.48
CA LYS A 573 -14.58 -5.99 34.82
C LYS A 573 -15.11 -4.80 35.63
N ASP A 574 -14.20 -3.97 36.14
CA ASP A 574 -14.46 -2.99 37.19
C ASP A 574 -14.08 -1.55 36.79
N GLU A 575 -13.62 -1.33 35.55
CA GLU A 575 -13.24 -0.01 35.01
C GLU A 575 -14.05 0.34 33.75
N GLU A 576 -14.35 1.63 33.57
CA GLU A 576 -14.97 2.13 32.34
C GLU A 576 -14.03 1.90 31.13
N PRO A 577 -14.54 1.45 29.96
CA PRO A 577 -13.69 1.17 28.81
C PRO A 577 -12.92 2.40 28.33
N THR A 578 -11.60 2.39 28.52
CA THR A 578 -10.66 3.43 28.04
C THR A 578 -10.44 3.40 26.52
N GLY A 579 -11.18 2.58 25.78
CA GLY A 579 -11.10 2.50 24.33
C GLY A 579 -12.19 1.60 23.76
N GLY A 580 -12.37 1.64 22.44
CA GLY A 580 -13.41 0.89 21.76
C GLY A 580 -13.38 1.08 20.25
N TYR A 581 -14.42 0.56 19.60
CA TYR A 581 -14.61 0.67 18.16
C TYR A 581 -16.09 0.67 17.76
N ARG A 582 -16.39 1.18 16.57
CA ARG A 582 -17.72 1.17 15.94
C ARG A 582 -17.58 1.06 14.43
N GLU A 583 -18.48 0.32 13.79
CA GLU A 583 -18.69 0.35 12.32
C GLU A 583 -19.98 1.12 12.03
N GLY A 584 -19.98 1.94 10.97
CA GLY A 584 -21.07 2.87 10.65
C GLY A 584 -21.35 3.02 9.16
N GLY A 585 -22.40 3.80 8.85
CA GLY A 585 -22.91 3.97 7.48
C GLY A 585 -23.72 2.78 6.95
N PRO A 586 -24.01 2.73 5.63
CA PRO A 586 -23.43 3.56 4.59
C PRO A 586 -23.97 5.00 4.59
N LEU A 587 -23.10 5.97 4.29
CA LEU A 587 -23.43 7.39 4.13
C LEU A 587 -23.50 7.77 2.65
N THR A 588 -24.48 8.61 2.28
CA THR A 588 -24.53 9.29 0.98
C THR A 588 -24.03 10.73 1.10
N GLN A 589 -23.75 11.40 -0.03
CA GLN A 589 -23.21 12.76 -0.06
C GLN A 589 -23.99 13.74 0.84
N GLY A 590 -23.25 14.51 1.65
CA GLY A 590 -23.79 15.47 2.62
C GLY A 590 -24.30 14.88 3.94
N GLN A 591 -24.43 13.55 4.08
CA GLN A 591 -24.84 12.95 5.35
C GLN A 591 -23.73 13.00 6.39
N THR A 592 -24.13 13.03 7.68
CA THR A 592 -23.21 13.01 8.82
C THR A 592 -23.69 12.00 9.84
N ASP A 593 -22.83 11.06 10.21
CA ASP A 593 -23.00 10.21 11.39
C ASP A 593 -22.54 10.99 12.64
N SER A 594 -23.24 10.84 13.75
CA SER A 594 -22.90 11.50 15.03
C SER A 594 -23.33 10.66 16.24
N GLU A 595 -23.37 9.33 16.07
CA GLU A 595 -23.85 8.42 17.12
C GLU A 595 -22.80 8.15 18.21
N LEU A 596 -21.52 8.41 17.93
CA LEU A 596 -20.43 8.12 18.86
C LEU A 596 -20.18 9.32 19.81
N VAL A 597 -20.39 9.09 21.10
CA VAL A 597 -20.02 9.99 22.19
C VAL A 597 -19.05 9.27 23.11
N ILE A 598 -17.89 9.88 23.36
CA ILE A 598 -16.84 9.36 24.23
C ILE A 598 -16.83 10.19 25.51
N ARG A 599 -16.88 9.52 26.67
CA ARG A 599 -16.85 10.19 27.98
C ARG A 599 -15.41 10.38 28.45
N VAL A 600 -14.97 11.63 28.57
CA VAL A 600 -13.65 12.00 29.07
C VAL A 600 -13.73 12.43 30.55
N PRO A 601 -12.93 11.85 31.46
CA PRO A 601 -12.79 12.32 32.84
C PRO A 601 -12.40 13.80 32.95
N LYS A 602 -12.80 14.46 34.03
CA LYS A 602 -12.49 15.88 34.29
C LYS A 602 -11.17 16.08 35.06
N ASP A 603 -10.19 15.21 34.83
CA ASP A 603 -8.85 15.30 35.41
C ASP A 603 -7.91 16.20 34.57
N GLY A 604 -8.21 16.41 33.29
CA GLY A 604 -7.54 17.38 32.41
C GLY A 604 -6.21 16.91 31.80
N GLU A 605 -5.81 15.67 32.05
CA GLU A 605 -4.52 15.12 31.62
C GLU A 605 -4.65 14.05 30.51
N ARG A 606 -5.87 13.67 30.13
CA ARG A 606 -6.10 12.59 29.15
C ARG A 606 -5.70 12.96 27.73
N THR A 607 -5.15 11.98 27.03
CA THR A 607 -4.94 12.01 25.57
C THR A 607 -5.99 11.14 24.89
N LEU A 608 -6.90 11.77 24.15
CA LEU A 608 -7.87 11.08 23.30
C LEU A 608 -7.25 10.85 21.92
N LYS A 609 -7.29 9.61 21.44
CA LYS A 609 -6.96 9.23 20.07
C LYS A 609 -8.20 8.64 19.40
N VAL A 610 -8.55 9.13 18.22
CA VAL A 610 -9.68 8.65 17.42
C VAL A 610 -9.19 8.45 15.99
N THR A 611 -9.43 7.28 15.41
CA THR A 611 -9.04 6.93 14.04
C THR A 611 -10.27 6.49 13.25
N LEU A 612 -10.58 7.22 12.19
CA LEU A 612 -11.53 6.87 11.13
C LEU A 612 -10.80 6.15 9.99
N VAL A 613 -11.38 5.07 9.48
CA VAL A 613 -10.93 4.38 8.26
C VAL A 613 -12.14 3.98 7.43
N TRP A 614 -12.02 4.05 6.11
CA TRP A 614 -12.98 3.45 5.20
C TRP A 614 -12.31 2.68 4.06
N THR A 615 -12.99 1.65 3.59
CA THR A 615 -12.67 0.96 2.34
C THR A 615 -13.19 1.83 1.20
N ASP A 616 -12.32 2.55 0.50
CA ASP A 616 -12.67 3.49 -0.57
C ASP A 616 -12.85 2.75 -1.91
N PRO A 617 -13.80 3.13 -2.77
CA PRO A 617 -13.90 2.59 -4.13
C PRO A 617 -12.58 2.74 -4.91
N ALA A 618 -12.32 1.82 -5.85
CA ALA A 618 -11.06 1.79 -6.59
C ALA A 618 -10.87 3.02 -7.49
N GLY A 619 -9.62 3.50 -7.62
CA GLY A 619 -9.25 4.70 -8.38
C GLY A 619 -8.04 5.41 -7.79
N GLU A 620 -7.25 6.11 -8.61
CA GLU A 620 -5.97 6.73 -8.24
C GLU A 620 -6.11 7.73 -7.07
N SER A 621 -7.05 8.66 -7.21
CA SER A 621 -7.41 9.62 -6.15
C SER A 621 -8.40 9.02 -5.14
N LEU A 622 -8.59 9.71 -4.01
CA LEU A 622 -9.69 9.46 -3.08
C LEU A 622 -11.04 9.58 -3.84
N GLN A 623 -11.90 8.56 -3.78
CA GLN A 623 -13.18 8.54 -4.49
C GLN A 623 -14.32 9.02 -3.59
N ASN A 624 -14.38 8.50 -2.37
CA ASN A 624 -15.29 8.94 -1.33
C ASN A 624 -14.49 9.66 -0.24
N ASP A 625 -14.88 10.89 0.06
CA ASP A 625 -14.22 11.79 0.99
C ASP A 625 -15.04 11.91 2.27
N LEU A 626 -14.50 11.36 3.37
CA LEU A 626 -15.12 11.38 4.69
C LEU A 626 -14.29 12.19 5.68
N ASP A 627 -14.89 13.19 6.31
CA ASP A 627 -14.24 13.95 7.39
C ASP A 627 -14.51 13.33 8.77
N LEU A 628 -13.48 13.22 9.59
CA LEU A 628 -13.54 13.02 11.04
C LEU A 628 -13.55 14.38 11.74
N VAL A 629 -14.62 14.67 12.48
CA VAL A 629 -14.70 15.82 13.40
C VAL A 629 -14.84 15.32 14.82
N VAL A 630 -13.96 15.77 15.71
CA VAL A 630 -14.00 15.47 17.15
C VAL A 630 -14.24 16.78 17.90
N THR A 631 -15.40 16.92 18.54
CA THR A 631 -15.83 18.14 19.25
C THR A 631 -15.91 17.88 20.76
N ALA A 632 -15.15 18.64 21.55
CA ALA A 632 -15.16 18.52 23.00
C ALA A 632 -16.30 19.30 23.68
N ALA A 633 -16.49 19.05 24.98
CA ALA A 633 -17.62 19.59 25.75
C ALA A 633 -17.61 21.12 25.92
N ASP A 634 -16.49 21.79 25.66
CA ASP A 634 -16.35 23.25 25.65
C ASP A 634 -16.62 23.89 24.28
N GLY A 635 -16.89 23.08 23.25
CA GLY A 635 -17.11 23.52 21.87
C GLY A 635 -15.84 23.67 21.04
N SER A 636 -14.65 23.33 21.58
CA SER A 636 -13.45 23.18 20.76
C SER A 636 -13.52 21.94 19.87
N GLU A 637 -12.83 21.95 18.74
CA GLU A 637 -12.86 20.86 17.76
C GLU A 637 -11.47 20.55 17.17
N ARG A 638 -11.30 19.31 16.70
CA ARG A 638 -10.14 18.80 15.96
C ARG A 638 -10.63 18.01 14.76
N HIS A 639 -9.95 18.16 13.62
CA HIS A 639 -10.25 17.42 12.39
C HIS A 639 -9.16 16.38 12.10
N GLY A 640 -9.51 15.32 11.39
CA GLY A 640 -8.57 14.24 11.07
C GLY A 640 -7.33 14.73 10.32
N ASN A 641 -6.16 14.22 10.73
CA ASN A 641 -4.83 14.52 10.19
C ASN A 641 -4.40 16.01 10.22
N MET A 642 -5.23 16.93 10.73
CA MET A 642 -4.99 18.38 10.68
C MET A 642 -4.41 18.97 11.97
N GLY A 643 -4.35 18.18 13.05
CA GLY A 643 -3.92 18.64 14.36
C GLY A 643 -4.79 19.80 14.85
N ASP A 644 -4.17 20.96 15.05
CA ASP A 644 -4.85 22.16 15.55
C ASP A 644 -5.55 23.01 14.47
N LYS A 645 -5.41 22.67 13.19
CA LYS A 645 -5.99 23.42 12.09
C LYS A 645 -7.46 23.07 11.84
N LYS A 646 -8.16 23.94 11.12
CA LYS A 646 -9.58 23.81 10.77
C LYS A 646 -9.85 23.39 9.32
N GLU A 647 -8.80 23.09 8.55
CA GLU A 647 -8.97 22.41 7.27
C GLU A 647 -9.39 20.93 7.46
N PHE A 648 -9.47 20.17 6.38
CA PHE A 648 -9.87 18.76 6.36
C PHE A 648 -8.93 17.99 5.43
N ASP A 649 -8.68 16.69 5.69
CA ASP A 649 -7.93 15.87 4.74
C ASP A 649 -8.73 15.72 3.44
N ARG A 650 -8.03 15.57 2.32
CA ARG A 650 -8.62 15.45 0.97
C ARG A 650 -7.91 14.41 0.11
N ALA A 651 -7.06 13.60 0.73
CA ALA A 651 -6.26 12.56 0.05
C ALA A 651 -6.44 11.19 0.72
N ASN A 652 -6.55 11.14 2.05
CA ASN A 652 -6.43 9.89 2.81
C ASN A 652 -7.78 9.25 3.15
N ASN A 653 -7.92 7.95 2.90
CA ASN A 653 -9.03 7.12 3.41
C ASN A 653 -8.83 6.67 4.88
N VAL A 654 -7.97 7.40 5.60
CA VAL A 654 -7.63 7.24 7.01
C VAL A 654 -7.51 8.65 7.59
N GLU A 655 -8.28 8.94 8.63
CA GLU A 655 -8.23 10.22 9.33
C GLU A 655 -8.05 9.98 10.82
N GLN A 656 -7.09 10.67 11.45
CA GLN A 656 -6.79 10.51 12.86
C GLN A 656 -6.73 11.85 13.60
N VAL A 657 -7.40 11.91 14.76
CA VAL A 657 -7.23 12.96 15.77
C VAL A 657 -6.42 12.38 16.93
N VAL A 658 -5.32 13.03 17.29
CA VAL A 658 -4.60 12.84 18.56
C VAL A 658 -4.73 14.14 19.35
N TRP A 659 -5.47 14.11 20.46
CA TRP A 659 -5.78 15.27 21.28
C TRP A 659 -5.27 15.07 22.70
N ALA A 660 -4.03 15.52 22.93
CA ALA A 660 -3.45 15.59 24.27
C ALA A 660 -4.16 16.65 25.13
N LYS A 661 -4.41 16.33 26.40
CA LYS A 661 -5.16 17.16 27.36
C LYS A 661 -6.54 17.59 26.82
N VAL A 662 -7.29 16.63 26.28
CA VAL A 662 -8.64 16.87 25.76
C VAL A 662 -9.58 17.38 26.87
N PRO A 663 -10.45 18.38 26.62
CA PRO A 663 -11.36 18.90 27.63
C PRO A 663 -12.32 17.84 28.19
N GLY A 664 -12.37 17.71 29.52
CA GLY A 664 -13.17 16.69 30.21
C GLY A 664 -14.68 16.92 30.14
N GLY A 665 -15.40 15.91 29.66
CA GLY A 665 -16.84 15.94 29.43
C GLY A 665 -17.27 14.94 28.37
N ASP A 666 -18.38 15.20 27.69
CA ASP A 666 -18.81 14.41 26.54
C ASP A 666 -18.13 14.95 25.28
N VAL A 667 -17.31 14.12 24.64
CA VAL A 667 -16.69 14.40 23.35
C VAL A 667 -17.53 13.72 22.26
N LYS A 668 -18.00 14.50 21.29
CA LYS A 668 -18.74 13.97 20.14
C LYS A 668 -17.76 13.63 19.01
N VAL A 669 -17.94 12.47 18.42
CA VAL A 669 -17.23 12.06 17.20
C VAL A 669 -18.24 12.03 16.06
N GLN A 670 -17.97 12.80 15.01
CA GLN A 670 -18.81 12.89 13.82
C GLN A 670 -18.04 12.43 12.60
N VAL A 671 -18.72 11.75 11.68
CA VAL A 671 -18.18 11.34 10.38
C VAL A 671 -19.07 11.91 9.28
N ARG A 672 -18.55 12.85 8.50
CA ARG A 672 -19.29 13.56 7.44
C ARG A 672 -18.88 13.04 6.07
N ALA A 673 -19.84 12.62 5.25
CA ALA A 673 -19.60 12.34 3.84
C ALA A 673 -19.57 13.65 3.04
N PHE A 674 -18.37 14.24 2.90
CA PHE A 674 -18.17 15.49 2.17
C PHE A 674 -18.44 15.31 0.68
N HIS A 675 -17.84 14.29 0.08
CA HIS A 675 -18.02 13.94 -1.32
C HIS A 675 -18.17 12.43 -1.48
N ILE A 676 -19.10 11.99 -2.33
CA ILE A 676 -19.27 10.58 -2.72
C ILE A 676 -19.33 10.57 -4.23
N PHE A 677 -18.26 10.13 -4.92
CA PHE A 677 -18.09 10.35 -6.37
C PHE A 677 -19.28 9.87 -7.23
N LYS A 678 -20.00 8.84 -6.77
CA LYS A 678 -21.22 8.36 -7.43
C LYS A 678 -22.17 7.77 -6.41
N ARG A 679 -23.44 8.20 -6.45
CA ARG A 679 -24.50 7.90 -5.45
C ARG A 679 -24.66 6.41 -5.07
N GLN A 680 -24.38 5.48 -5.99
CA GLN A 680 -24.47 4.03 -5.73
C GLN A 680 -23.35 3.49 -4.82
N PHE A 681 -22.27 4.24 -4.61
CA PHE A 681 -21.13 3.89 -3.74
C PHE A 681 -21.26 4.54 -2.35
N ALA A 682 -22.45 4.47 -1.74
CA ALA A 682 -22.67 4.98 -0.39
C ALA A 682 -21.71 4.32 0.63
N GLN A 683 -20.97 5.14 1.38
CA GLN A 683 -19.73 4.73 2.03
C GLN A 683 -19.95 4.22 3.46
N ARG A 684 -19.51 2.98 3.74
CA ARG A 684 -19.36 2.45 5.11
C ARG A 684 -18.01 2.85 5.69
N PHE A 685 -17.93 2.97 7.01
CA PHE A 685 -16.68 3.32 7.68
C PHE A 685 -16.54 2.61 9.03
N ALA A 686 -15.34 2.64 9.59
CA ALA A 686 -15.05 2.20 10.94
C ALA A 686 -14.30 3.27 11.73
N VAL A 687 -14.60 3.39 13.01
CA VAL A 687 -13.90 4.24 13.97
C VAL A 687 -13.36 3.39 15.11
N ALA A 688 -12.10 3.60 15.48
CA ALA A 688 -11.50 3.08 16.70
C ALA A 688 -11.04 4.26 17.57
N TRP A 689 -11.10 4.13 18.90
CA TRP A 689 -10.65 5.17 19.82
C TRP A 689 -9.94 4.60 21.06
N SER A 690 -9.11 5.44 21.68
CA SER A 690 -8.49 5.18 22.98
C SER A 690 -8.31 6.48 23.77
N LEU A 691 -8.39 6.39 25.09
CA LEU A 691 -8.25 7.48 26.04
C LEU A 691 -7.23 7.08 27.09
N ASN A 692 -6.04 7.68 27.04
CA ASN A 692 -4.92 7.39 27.94
C ASN A 692 -4.75 8.51 28.96
#